data_AF-A0A952M8B8-F1
#
_entry.id   AF-A0A952M8B8-F1
#
_cell.length_a   1.000
_cell.length_b   1.000
_cell.length_c   1.000
_cell.angle_alpha   90.00
_cell.angle_beta   90.00
_cell.angle_gamma   90.00
#
_symmetry.space_group_name_H-M   'P 1'
#
loop_
_entity.id
_entity.type
_entity.pdbx_description
1 polymer ?
#
loop_
_entity_poly.entity_id
_entity_poly.type
_entity_poly.pdbx_seq_one_letter_code
_entity_poly.pdbx_strand_id
1 'polypeptide(L)'
;MKKNISINISGIIFHIEEDGYETLRQYLDSIKRYFASYTDSSEIIADIESRIAEIFLAKLNEGKQVITAEDVASLIATMGSVNDFKAAEEQEFAGEVPPRQQAKTNSKTARKLVRDYQRKILGGVCAGFAHYFNIDPVWPRLLFALLVLGSYGSLLIIYIILWIVLPAAHDLEEEATVKKMFRDPERKVIGGVASGVAAFFGADLTLIRLLFVIFTFVGGIGLLAYIILWIVLPQAKTITEKMQMQGERVTLSNIESTVKKSLNEKEHDEESALTKVILFPFRLIATIINGLAKALGPVFRVIVDVFRVAIGIAISLTGLFAMLSLLFAVGVILGLFHINDWPWWGNHVQVGLPLEALRNTFPVWTIVSAFLVAFIPALFINLIGNSIIAKRMTFNPLVGWSLFVLFFISVGAVAISIPQVIYSFKERGEYKTETSFALNGKTPVLRMNETDLGDYDMTSVMISGYEGNEIKLVKRFKAQGNTRKVAAENAQMVTYNVVQQDSILLFDSNLTFNPEARFRVQRLEMELYIPYNMPFVIEREMWSIVDNRINSGYYDSNFEKTWRITADGLTCMNCEQPSEQQQIRLRDQYGLHDFSRVDLTGIFDVELLRGEVFAVQLSGPEKEKARYSVFQQGETLIIDYRTNHKKFWERNPLDDDKVKISITMPNLKKLKAKGAGKIDFEGFYEEDVEIDLTGAMKAEGRLEARNLTIELTGATVLELNGRGDFMEANATGASSLRAFGYEADEVIVAARGVSSARVNVSRKLQIKKDLTSSVTHRGDPEVIEK
;
A
#
# COMPACT_ATOMS: atom_id res chain seq x y z
N MET A 1 -69.01 -23.68 -4.04
CA MET A 1 -67.92 -22.83 -4.57
C MET A 1 -68.47 -21.43 -4.71
N LYS A 2 -67.84 -20.44 -4.08
CA LYS A 2 -68.20 -19.03 -4.27
C LYS A 2 -67.67 -18.56 -5.63
N LYS A 3 -68.38 -17.62 -6.25
CA LYS A 3 -67.99 -17.04 -7.53
C LYS A 3 -66.91 -15.99 -7.30
N ASN A 4 -65.90 -15.97 -8.17
CA ASN A 4 -64.77 -15.05 -8.07
C ASN A 4 -64.88 -13.97 -9.15
N ILE A 5 -64.59 -12.72 -8.77
CA ILE A 5 -64.62 -11.54 -9.63
C ILE A 5 -63.21 -10.97 -9.71
N SER A 6 -62.75 -10.69 -10.93
CA SER A 6 -61.45 -10.05 -11.16
C SER A 6 -61.61 -8.54 -11.18
N ILE A 7 -60.84 -7.84 -10.37
CA ILE A 7 -60.86 -6.37 -10.32
C ILE A 7 -59.46 -5.81 -10.47
N ASN A 8 -59.37 -4.58 -11.00
CA ASN A 8 -58.12 -3.83 -11.07
C ASN A 8 -58.11 -2.77 -9.95
N ILE A 9 -57.10 -2.82 -9.09
CA ILE A 9 -56.84 -1.79 -8.08
C ILE A 9 -55.40 -1.33 -8.26
N SER A 10 -55.20 -0.03 -8.49
CA SER A 10 -53.86 0.56 -8.67
C SER A 10 -53.00 -0.13 -9.74
N GLY A 11 -53.62 -0.69 -10.79
CA GLY A 11 -52.93 -1.37 -11.90
C GLY A 11 -52.68 -2.87 -11.69
N ILE A 12 -53.12 -3.44 -10.56
CA ILE A 12 -52.91 -4.86 -10.19
C ILE A 12 -54.26 -5.59 -10.25
N ILE A 13 -54.27 -6.78 -10.84
CA ILE A 13 -55.47 -7.62 -10.95
C ILE A 13 -55.58 -8.52 -9.71
N PHE A 14 -56.68 -8.40 -8.97
CA PHE A 14 -57.02 -9.25 -7.84
C PHE A 14 -58.25 -10.10 -8.14
N HIS A 15 -58.24 -11.35 -7.67
CA HIS A 15 -59.41 -12.22 -7.68
C HIS A 15 -60.08 -12.17 -6.30
N ILE A 16 -61.36 -11.78 -6.25
CA ILE A 16 -62.09 -11.56 -5.00
C ILE A 16 -63.38 -12.37 -5.02
N GLU A 17 -63.77 -12.95 -3.89
CA GLU A 17 -65.09 -13.59 -3.74
C GLU A 17 -66.23 -12.58 -3.98
N GLU A 18 -67.34 -13.01 -4.60
CA GLU A 18 -68.47 -12.16 -5.00
C GLU A 18 -69.05 -11.33 -3.84
N ASP A 19 -69.13 -11.90 -2.63
CA ASP A 19 -69.57 -11.23 -1.39
C ASP A 19 -68.56 -10.18 -0.87
N GLY A 20 -67.26 -10.48 -0.99
CA GLY A 20 -66.19 -9.51 -0.70
C GLY A 20 -66.15 -8.36 -1.70
N TYR A 21 -66.39 -8.64 -2.98
CA TYR A 21 -66.38 -7.64 -4.05
C TYR A 21 -67.47 -6.58 -3.86
N GLU A 22 -68.70 -6.97 -3.54
CA GLU A 22 -69.80 -6.01 -3.32
C GLU A 22 -69.49 -5.06 -2.16
N THR A 23 -68.97 -5.61 -1.06
CA THR A 23 -68.57 -4.84 0.14
C THR A 23 -67.44 -3.84 -0.20
N LEU A 24 -66.40 -4.30 -0.89
CA LEU A 24 -65.28 -3.46 -1.30
C LEU A 24 -65.71 -2.37 -2.29
N ARG A 25 -66.60 -2.69 -3.24
CA ARG A 25 -67.13 -1.73 -4.21
C ARG A 25 -67.89 -0.60 -3.53
N GLN A 26 -68.80 -0.94 -2.60
CA GLN A 26 -69.53 0.06 -1.82
C GLN A 26 -68.59 0.96 -1.01
N TYR A 27 -67.56 0.36 -0.41
CA TYR A 27 -66.53 1.09 0.33
C TYR A 27 -65.74 2.06 -0.57
N LEU A 28 -65.21 1.59 -1.70
CA LEU A 28 -64.49 2.45 -2.66
C LEU A 28 -65.37 3.57 -3.22
N ASP A 29 -66.64 3.29 -3.55
CA ASP A 29 -67.59 4.29 -4.02
C ASP A 29 -67.86 5.37 -2.96
N SER A 30 -67.93 4.98 -1.68
CA SER A 30 -68.09 5.93 -0.57
C SER A 30 -66.90 6.88 -0.43
N ILE A 31 -65.68 6.35 -0.56
CA ILE A 31 -64.43 7.15 -0.53
C ILE A 31 -64.38 8.10 -1.71
N LYS A 32 -64.66 7.61 -2.93
CA LYS A 32 -64.65 8.43 -4.15
C LYS A 32 -65.62 9.61 -4.06
N ARG A 33 -66.82 9.39 -3.53
CA ARG A 33 -67.80 10.46 -3.32
C ARG A 33 -67.36 11.46 -2.26
N TYR A 34 -66.73 11.01 -1.18
CA TYR A 34 -66.25 11.87 -0.10
C TYR A 34 -65.11 12.79 -0.56
N PHE A 35 -64.11 12.24 -1.22
CA PHE A 35 -62.94 13.01 -1.65
C PHE A 35 -63.16 13.80 -2.96
N ALA A 36 -64.28 13.63 -3.67
CA ALA A 36 -64.55 14.28 -4.95
C ALA A 36 -64.49 15.82 -4.92
N SER A 37 -64.72 16.45 -3.75
CA SER A 37 -64.69 17.90 -3.58
C SER A 37 -63.28 18.49 -3.40
N TYR A 38 -62.25 17.65 -3.22
CA TYR A 38 -60.87 18.11 -3.03
C TYR A 38 -60.14 18.32 -4.37
N THR A 39 -59.29 19.34 -4.44
CA THR A 39 -58.55 19.71 -5.66
C THR A 39 -57.66 18.58 -6.19
N ASP A 40 -57.06 17.79 -5.30
CA ASP A 40 -56.16 16.67 -5.62
C ASP A 40 -56.85 15.29 -5.44
N SER A 41 -58.17 15.24 -5.61
CA SER A 41 -58.99 14.04 -5.36
C SER A 41 -58.53 12.80 -6.12
N SER A 42 -58.06 12.93 -7.36
CA SER A 42 -57.55 11.81 -8.15
C SER A 42 -56.27 11.20 -7.60
N GLU A 43 -55.38 12.02 -7.03
CA GLU A 43 -54.13 11.58 -6.39
C GLU A 43 -54.44 10.92 -5.04
N ILE A 44 -55.33 11.52 -4.24
CA ILE A 44 -55.80 10.96 -2.96
C ILE A 44 -56.42 9.58 -3.18
N ILE A 45 -57.30 9.43 -4.18
CA ILE A 45 -57.94 8.15 -4.50
C ILE A 45 -56.91 7.12 -4.99
N ALA A 46 -55.95 7.53 -5.83
CA ALA A 46 -54.90 6.63 -6.31
C ALA A 46 -54.00 6.13 -5.18
N ASP A 47 -53.64 7.00 -4.22
CA ASP A 47 -52.88 6.64 -3.01
C ASP A 47 -53.64 5.65 -2.12
N ILE A 48 -54.94 5.88 -1.91
CA ILE A 48 -55.82 4.98 -1.14
C ILE A 48 -55.93 3.64 -1.85
N GLU A 49 -56.16 3.62 -3.16
CA GLU A 49 -56.20 2.39 -3.96
C GLU A 49 -54.85 1.66 -3.94
N SER A 50 -53.72 2.38 -3.96
CA SER A 50 -52.38 1.79 -3.85
C SER A 50 -52.16 1.11 -2.50
N ARG A 51 -52.58 1.76 -1.41
CA ARG A 51 -52.54 1.17 -0.06
C ARG A 51 -53.44 -0.05 0.07
N ILE A 52 -54.63 -0.02 -0.56
CA ILE A 52 -55.55 -1.16 -0.60
C ILE A 52 -54.90 -2.34 -1.34
N ALA A 53 -54.28 -2.08 -2.49
CA ALA A 53 -53.56 -3.09 -3.26
C ALA A 53 -52.39 -3.70 -2.46
N GLU A 54 -51.64 -2.88 -1.70
CA GLU A 54 -50.56 -3.32 -0.83
C GLU A 54 -51.07 -4.28 0.28
N ILE A 55 -52.16 -3.91 0.95
CA ILE A 55 -52.78 -4.75 1.99
C ILE A 55 -53.27 -6.06 1.41
N PHE A 56 -53.89 -6.04 0.23
CA PHE A 56 -54.35 -7.27 -0.44
C PHE A 56 -53.21 -8.16 -0.89
N LEU A 57 -52.12 -7.60 -1.44
CA LEU A 57 -50.93 -8.38 -1.77
C LEU A 57 -50.34 -9.09 -0.56
N ALA A 58 -50.33 -8.43 0.61
CA ALA A 58 -49.85 -9.03 1.86
C ALA A 58 -50.72 -10.21 2.35
N LYS A 59 -51.98 -10.31 1.88
CA LYS A 59 -52.88 -11.43 2.21
C LYS A 59 -52.77 -12.61 1.24
N LEU A 60 -52.02 -12.45 0.15
CA LEU A 60 -51.81 -13.49 -0.87
C LEU A 60 -50.46 -14.18 -0.67
N ASN A 61 -50.43 -15.51 -0.85
CA ASN A 61 -49.20 -16.31 -0.80
C ASN A 61 -49.33 -17.52 -1.75
N GLU A 62 -48.31 -18.39 -1.81
CA GLU A 62 -48.31 -19.55 -2.73
C GLU A 62 -49.53 -20.48 -2.57
N GLY A 63 -50.21 -20.47 -1.41
CA GLY A 63 -51.41 -21.27 -1.13
C GLY A 63 -52.75 -20.50 -1.18
N LYS A 64 -52.74 -19.16 -1.24
CA LYS A 64 -53.94 -18.31 -1.22
C LYS A 64 -53.86 -17.26 -2.31
N GLN A 65 -54.67 -17.45 -3.37
CA GLN A 65 -54.70 -16.60 -4.56
C GLN A 65 -55.99 -15.75 -4.69
N VAL A 66 -56.92 -15.88 -3.74
CA VAL A 66 -58.22 -15.21 -3.75
C VAL A 66 -58.43 -14.43 -2.45
N ILE A 67 -58.91 -13.20 -2.56
CA ILE A 67 -59.28 -12.33 -1.44
C ILE A 67 -60.70 -12.70 -0.97
N THR A 68 -60.86 -13.00 0.31
CA THR A 68 -62.16 -13.39 0.90
C THR A 68 -62.90 -12.18 1.49
N ALA A 69 -64.18 -12.34 1.79
CA ALA A 69 -64.97 -11.30 2.48
C ALA A 69 -64.37 -10.90 3.85
N GLU A 70 -63.72 -11.83 4.56
CA GLU A 70 -63.02 -11.55 5.82
C GLU A 70 -61.79 -10.66 5.62
N ASP A 71 -61.04 -10.85 4.51
CA ASP A 71 -59.90 -10.00 4.17
C ASP A 71 -60.35 -8.57 3.87
N VAL A 72 -61.48 -8.40 3.19
CA VAL A 72 -62.09 -7.08 2.91
C VAL A 72 -62.56 -6.41 4.21
N ALA A 73 -63.18 -7.16 5.11
CA ALA A 73 -63.59 -6.64 6.42
C ALA A 73 -62.38 -6.20 7.27
N SER A 74 -61.30 -6.98 7.26
CA SER A 74 -60.04 -6.62 7.93
C SER A 74 -59.38 -5.37 7.33
N LEU A 75 -59.48 -5.20 6.01
CA LEU A 75 -59.02 -3.98 5.32
C LEU A 75 -59.80 -2.75 5.78
N ILE A 76 -61.13 -2.82 5.79
CA ILE A 76 -62.00 -1.71 6.23
C ILE A 76 -61.72 -1.37 7.70
N ALA A 77 -61.55 -2.38 8.56
CA ALA A 77 -61.20 -2.16 9.97
C ALA A 77 -59.82 -1.49 10.16
N THR A 78 -58.88 -1.69 9.22
CA THR A 78 -57.54 -1.09 9.29
C THR A 78 -57.52 0.33 8.73
N MET A 79 -58.26 0.57 7.65
CA MET A 79 -58.31 1.87 6.95
C MET A 79 -59.33 2.84 7.58
N GLY A 80 -60.34 2.32 8.30
CA GLY A 80 -61.51 3.05 8.80
C GLY A 80 -62.64 3.14 7.76
N SER A 81 -63.86 3.51 8.16
CA SER A 81 -64.97 3.77 7.23
C SER A 81 -65.37 5.25 7.15
N VAL A 82 -65.93 5.68 6.02
CA VAL A 82 -66.38 7.07 5.80
C VAL A 82 -67.38 7.56 6.85
N ASN A 83 -68.18 6.65 7.40
CA ASN A 83 -69.15 6.96 8.43
C ASN A 83 -68.51 7.10 9.83
N ASP A 84 -67.44 6.35 10.11
CA ASP A 84 -66.68 6.50 11.35
C ASP A 84 -66.00 7.87 11.43
N PHE A 85 -65.65 8.46 10.27
CA PHE A 85 -65.04 9.82 10.19
C PHE A 85 -66.02 10.91 10.57
N LYS A 86 -67.26 10.85 10.04
CA LYS A 86 -68.31 11.83 10.38
C LYS A 86 -68.68 11.79 11.86
N ALA A 87 -68.70 10.59 12.45
CA ALA A 87 -68.98 10.40 13.87
C ALA A 87 -67.82 10.88 14.78
N ALA A 88 -66.56 10.73 14.34
CA ALA A 88 -65.40 11.26 15.06
C ALA A 88 -65.32 12.80 15.00
N GLU A 89 -65.72 13.41 13.88
CA GLU A 89 -65.80 14.87 13.72
C GLU A 89 -66.85 15.49 14.67
N GLU A 90 -68.00 14.84 14.85
CA GLU A 90 -69.03 15.25 15.83
C GLU A 90 -68.55 15.12 17.30
N GLN A 91 -67.58 14.24 17.58
CA GLN A 91 -66.99 14.08 18.92
C GLN A 91 -65.82 15.04 19.18
N GLU A 92 -65.05 15.44 18.15
CA GLU A 92 -63.99 16.44 18.26
C GLU A 92 -64.53 17.86 18.54
N PHE A 93 -65.75 18.19 18.06
CA PHE A 93 -66.45 19.43 18.43
C PHE A 93 -66.92 19.49 19.90
N ALA A 94 -66.91 18.35 20.62
CA ALA A 94 -67.29 18.27 22.03
C ALA A 94 -66.11 18.35 23.02
N GLY A 95 -64.86 18.51 22.53
CA GLY A 95 -63.72 18.87 23.38
C GLY A 95 -63.13 17.77 24.27
N GLU A 96 -63.41 16.49 24.02
CA GLU A 96 -62.74 15.38 24.72
C GLU A 96 -61.74 14.67 23.81
N VAL A 97 -60.44 14.78 24.15
CA VAL A 97 -59.35 14.05 23.49
C VAL A 97 -59.39 12.58 23.96
N PRO A 98 -59.55 11.59 23.07
CA PRO A 98 -59.54 10.19 23.48
C PRO A 98 -58.13 9.77 23.93
N PRO A 99 -57.99 8.87 24.91
CA PRO A 99 -56.68 8.41 25.35
C PRO A 99 -55.99 7.63 24.24
N ARG A 100 -54.72 7.95 24.03
CA ARG A 100 -53.79 7.27 23.11
C ARG A 100 -53.82 5.76 23.38
N GLN A 101 -54.46 4.99 22.50
CA GLN A 101 -54.55 3.54 22.63
C GLN A 101 -53.13 2.95 22.63
N GLN A 102 -52.71 2.43 23.78
CA GLN A 102 -51.50 1.64 23.91
C GLN A 102 -51.66 0.36 23.10
N ALA A 103 -50.77 0.17 22.13
CA ALA A 103 -50.75 -1.03 21.31
C ALA A 103 -50.46 -2.25 22.18
N LYS A 104 -51.31 -3.28 22.08
CA LYS A 104 -51.03 -4.63 22.58
C LYS A 104 -49.69 -5.10 22.01
N THR A 105 -48.72 -5.34 22.88
CA THR A 105 -47.45 -5.98 22.54
C THR A 105 -47.71 -7.45 22.23
N ASN A 106 -47.91 -7.77 20.95
CA ASN A 106 -47.89 -9.15 20.49
C ASN A 106 -46.46 -9.70 20.55
N SER A 107 -46.30 -10.77 21.33
CA SER A 107 -45.25 -11.79 21.33
C SER A 107 -44.09 -11.56 20.35
N LYS A 108 -42.90 -11.22 20.89
CA LYS A 108 -41.62 -11.26 20.17
C LYS A 108 -41.30 -12.71 19.76
N THR A 109 -41.74 -13.13 18.58
CA THR A 109 -41.01 -14.14 17.81
C THR A 109 -39.64 -13.55 17.44
N ALA A 110 -38.57 -14.31 17.65
CA ALA A 110 -37.22 -13.89 17.28
C ALA A 110 -37.15 -13.69 15.77
N ARG A 111 -36.99 -12.45 15.31
CA ARG A 111 -36.89 -12.10 13.89
C ARG A 111 -35.62 -12.73 13.33
N LYS A 112 -35.71 -13.41 12.20
CA LYS A 112 -34.53 -13.97 11.51
C LYS A 112 -33.90 -12.89 10.63
N LEU A 113 -32.58 -12.77 10.65
CA LEU A 113 -31.87 -11.89 9.73
C LEU A 113 -31.90 -12.51 8.32
N VAL A 114 -32.56 -11.83 7.39
CA VAL A 114 -32.68 -12.20 5.97
C VAL A 114 -32.42 -10.97 5.13
N ARG A 115 -32.00 -11.13 3.86
CA ARG A 115 -31.81 -9.98 2.95
C ARG A 115 -33.14 -9.64 2.27
N ASP A 116 -33.53 -8.37 2.32
CA ASP A 116 -34.75 -7.87 1.70
C ASP A 116 -34.49 -7.62 0.21
N TYR A 117 -35.14 -8.42 -0.65
CA TYR A 117 -34.97 -8.33 -2.10
C TYR A 117 -35.75 -7.18 -2.73
N GLN A 118 -36.91 -6.82 -2.18
CA GLN A 118 -37.75 -5.76 -2.75
C GLN A 118 -37.11 -4.38 -2.57
N ARG A 119 -36.46 -4.13 -1.42
CA ARG A 119 -35.84 -2.82 -1.10
C ARG A 119 -34.33 -2.77 -1.31
N LYS A 120 -33.81 -3.61 -2.21
CA LYS A 120 -32.37 -3.69 -2.50
C LYS A 120 -31.88 -2.50 -3.32
N ILE A 121 -30.77 -1.90 -2.87
CA ILE A 121 -29.90 -1.08 -3.75
C ILE A 121 -28.77 -1.99 -4.28
N LEU A 122 -28.10 -2.70 -3.37
CA LEU A 122 -27.04 -3.66 -3.69
C LEU A 122 -27.26 -4.93 -2.88
N GLY A 123 -27.72 -6.03 -3.47
CA GLY A 123 -27.86 -7.33 -2.80
C GLY A 123 -28.91 -7.48 -1.66
N GLY A 124 -29.45 -6.39 -1.10
CA GLY A 124 -30.54 -6.40 -0.10
C GLY A 124 -30.11 -6.52 1.37
N VAL A 125 -28.80 -6.52 1.66
CA VAL A 125 -28.25 -6.78 3.00
C VAL A 125 -28.63 -5.67 4.00
N CYS A 126 -28.39 -4.40 3.65
CA CYS A 126 -28.74 -3.28 4.54
C CYS A 126 -30.25 -3.16 4.80
N ALA A 127 -31.08 -3.47 3.81
CA ALA A 127 -32.54 -3.49 3.98
C ALA A 127 -32.99 -4.65 4.88
N GLY A 128 -32.30 -5.79 4.80
CA GLY A 128 -32.47 -6.90 5.75
C GLY A 128 -32.14 -6.55 7.19
N PHE A 129 -31.02 -5.85 7.42
CA PHE A 129 -30.67 -5.33 8.74
C PHE A 129 -31.70 -4.33 9.28
N ALA A 130 -32.22 -3.47 8.39
CA ALA A 130 -33.25 -2.50 8.75
C ALA A 130 -34.52 -3.17 9.27
N HIS A 131 -34.99 -4.21 8.57
CA HIS A 131 -36.12 -5.03 8.99
C HIS A 131 -35.86 -5.76 10.32
N TYR A 132 -34.65 -6.33 10.49
CA TYR A 132 -34.27 -7.03 11.73
C TYR A 132 -34.31 -6.10 12.96
N PHE A 133 -33.80 -4.87 12.82
CA PHE A 133 -33.74 -3.88 13.90
C PHE A 133 -34.95 -2.94 13.99
N ASN A 134 -35.93 -3.08 13.09
CA ASN A 134 -37.11 -2.23 13.01
C ASN A 134 -36.81 -0.73 12.82
N ILE A 135 -35.87 -0.42 11.93
CA ILE A 135 -35.42 0.95 11.60
C ILE A 135 -35.49 1.19 10.08
N ASP A 136 -35.46 2.45 9.66
CA ASP A 136 -35.41 2.80 8.23
C ASP A 136 -34.11 2.28 7.56
N PRO A 137 -34.18 1.63 6.38
CA PRO A 137 -33.03 1.19 5.59
C PRO A 137 -31.95 2.23 5.29
N VAL A 138 -32.29 3.52 5.31
CA VAL A 138 -31.33 4.62 5.10
C VAL A 138 -30.23 4.62 6.17
N TRP A 139 -30.55 4.34 7.43
CA TRP A 139 -29.56 4.39 8.52
C TRP A 139 -28.49 3.30 8.42
N PRO A 140 -28.84 2.00 8.23
CA PRO A 140 -27.85 0.96 7.96
C PRO A 140 -27.02 1.22 6.70
N ARG A 141 -27.61 1.85 5.67
CA ARG A 141 -26.88 2.20 4.43
C ARG A 141 -25.83 3.27 4.69
N LEU A 142 -26.19 4.35 5.39
CA LEU A 142 -25.26 5.44 5.72
C LEU A 142 -24.15 4.96 6.65
N LEU A 143 -24.49 4.18 7.67
CA LEU A 143 -23.51 3.58 8.57
C LEU A 143 -22.54 2.67 7.80
N PHE A 144 -23.05 1.82 6.93
CA PHE A 144 -22.21 0.93 6.14
C PHE A 144 -21.30 1.69 5.16
N ALA A 145 -21.82 2.70 4.47
CA ALA A 145 -21.04 3.55 3.58
C ALA A 145 -19.91 4.29 4.32
N LEU A 146 -20.20 4.84 5.50
CA LEU A 146 -19.22 5.50 6.36
C LEU A 146 -18.11 4.52 6.79
N LEU A 147 -18.50 3.33 7.25
CA LEU A 147 -17.56 2.29 7.68
C LEU A 147 -16.68 1.80 6.52
N VAL A 148 -17.22 1.64 5.32
CA VAL A 148 -16.44 1.28 4.12
C VAL A 148 -15.42 2.36 3.78
N LEU A 149 -15.80 3.64 3.83
CA LEU A 149 -14.88 4.75 3.58
C LEU A 149 -13.79 4.83 4.67
N GLY A 150 -14.15 4.67 5.95
CA GLY A 150 -13.21 4.68 7.07
C GLY A 150 -12.27 3.48 7.12
N SER A 151 -12.63 2.37 6.47
CA SER A 151 -11.85 1.12 6.43
C SER A 151 -11.09 0.91 5.11
N TYR A 152 -10.97 1.96 4.29
CA TYR A 152 -10.34 1.94 2.96
C TYR A 152 -10.86 0.81 2.05
N GLY A 153 -12.16 0.51 2.12
CA GLY A 153 -12.81 -0.49 1.27
C GLY A 153 -12.77 -1.93 1.78
N SER A 154 -12.06 -2.24 2.86
CA SER A 154 -11.94 -3.62 3.37
C SER A 154 -13.28 -4.24 3.79
N LEU A 155 -14.21 -3.44 4.30
CA LEU A 155 -15.55 -3.91 4.67
C LEU A 155 -16.46 -4.28 3.49
N LEU A 156 -16.09 -3.96 2.24
CA LEU A 156 -16.80 -4.44 1.05
C LEU A 156 -16.75 -5.97 0.94
N ILE A 157 -15.67 -6.59 1.39
CA ILE A 157 -15.55 -8.05 1.40
C ILE A 157 -16.59 -8.67 2.36
N ILE A 158 -16.78 -8.06 3.54
CA ILE A 158 -17.80 -8.50 4.50
C ILE A 158 -19.20 -8.35 3.91
N TYR A 159 -19.46 -7.26 3.17
CA TYR A 159 -20.74 -7.09 2.46
C TYR A 159 -21.00 -8.21 1.45
N ILE A 160 -19.99 -8.56 0.65
CA ILE A 160 -20.08 -9.62 -0.35
C ILE A 160 -20.32 -10.97 0.33
N ILE A 161 -19.65 -11.25 1.45
CA ILE A 161 -19.87 -12.46 2.24
C ILE A 161 -21.33 -12.49 2.75
N LEU A 162 -21.82 -11.42 3.37
CA LEU A 162 -23.20 -11.35 3.86
C LEU A 162 -24.23 -11.47 2.73
N TRP A 163 -23.94 -10.92 1.56
CA TRP A 163 -24.80 -11.03 0.39
C TRP A 163 -24.93 -12.48 -0.11
N ILE A 164 -23.85 -13.25 -0.06
CA ILE A 164 -23.83 -14.68 -0.44
C ILE A 164 -24.51 -15.54 0.63
N VAL A 165 -24.24 -15.27 1.92
CA VAL A 165 -24.68 -16.12 3.04
C VAL A 165 -26.15 -15.90 3.41
N LEU A 166 -26.67 -14.67 3.34
CA LEU A 166 -28.04 -14.39 3.78
C LEU A 166 -29.08 -14.79 2.71
N PRO A 167 -30.13 -15.54 3.08
CA PRO A 167 -31.20 -15.90 2.15
C PRO A 167 -32.08 -14.69 1.79
N ALA A 168 -32.52 -14.60 0.54
CA ALA A 168 -33.43 -13.54 0.08
C ALA A 168 -34.87 -13.84 0.49
N ALA A 169 -35.54 -12.85 1.07
CA ALA A 169 -36.98 -12.82 1.28
C ALA A 169 -37.64 -11.79 0.34
N HIS A 170 -38.83 -12.13 -0.15
CA HIS A 170 -39.59 -11.30 -1.12
C HIS A 170 -40.89 -10.74 -0.53
N ASP A 171 -41.23 -11.13 0.70
CA ASP A 171 -42.54 -11.01 1.33
C ASP A 171 -42.42 -10.55 2.80
N LEU A 172 -41.54 -9.57 3.06
CA LEU A 172 -41.36 -9.01 4.40
C LEU A 172 -42.43 -7.94 4.70
N GLU A 173 -43.22 -8.16 5.75
CA GLU A 173 -44.26 -7.24 6.20
C GLU A 173 -43.66 -5.88 6.64
N GLU A 174 -44.24 -4.77 6.16
CA GLU A 174 -43.91 -3.44 6.68
C GLU A 174 -44.65 -3.15 7.98
N GLU A 175 -43.89 -2.86 9.04
CA GLU A 175 -44.46 -2.24 10.21
C GLU A 175 -44.87 -0.80 9.89
N ALA A 176 -46.18 -0.56 9.81
CA ALA A 176 -46.80 0.75 9.53
C ALA A 176 -46.47 1.84 10.58
N THR A 177 -45.71 1.51 11.63
CA THR A 177 -45.30 2.40 12.71
C THR A 177 -43.87 2.94 12.55
N VAL A 178 -43.08 2.46 11.58
CA VAL A 178 -41.70 2.91 11.39
C VAL A 178 -41.69 4.21 10.59
N LYS A 179 -41.20 5.28 11.22
CA LYS A 179 -41.00 6.58 10.57
C LYS A 179 -39.94 6.45 9.47
N LYS A 180 -40.27 6.89 8.26
CA LYS A 180 -39.35 6.82 7.10
C LYS A 180 -38.77 8.19 6.77
N MET A 181 -37.51 8.24 6.36
CA MET A 181 -36.84 9.48 6.02
C MET A 181 -36.98 9.77 4.54
N PHE A 182 -37.67 10.87 4.22
CA PHE A 182 -37.83 11.37 2.86
C PHE A 182 -37.25 12.78 2.75
N ARG A 183 -36.93 13.20 1.52
CA ARG A 183 -36.69 14.61 1.22
C ARG A 183 -38.00 15.25 0.77
N ASP A 184 -38.38 16.35 1.41
CA ASP A 184 -39.65 17.02 1.17
C ASP A 184 -39.48 18.06 0.03
N PRO A 185 -40.16 17.86 -1.12
CA PRO A 185 -40.05 18.75 -2.27
C PRO A 185 -40.92 20.02 -2.16
N GLU A 186 -41.88 20.10 -1.24
CA GLU A 186 -42.81 21.24 -1.13
C GLU A 186 -42.12 22.42 -0.44
N ARG A 187 -41.41 22.17 0.66
CA ARG A 187 -40.66 23.20 1.42
C ARG A 187 -39.16 23.22 1.09
N LYS A 188 -38.78 22.89 -0.15
CA LYS A 188 -37.37 22.77 -0.58
C LYS A 188 -36.71 24.12 -0.92
N VAL A 189 -35.45 24.27 -0.54
CA VAL A 189 -34.56 25.34 -1.04
C VAL A 189 -33.55 24.76 -2.03
N ILE A 190 -32.78 23.75 -1.58
CA ILE A 190 -31.89 22.94 -2.41
C ILE A 190 -32.26 21.48 -2.16
N GLY A 191 -32.74 20.75 -3.16
CA GLY A 191 -32.90 19.29 -3.07
C GLY A 191 -33.93 18.71 -2.07
N GLY A 192 -34.45 19.47 -1.09
CA GLY A 192 -35.49 19.05 -0.12
C GLY A 192 -34.97 18.37 1.14
N VAL A 193 -33.65 18.38 1.39
CA VAL A 193 -33.02 17.61 2.49
C VAL A 193 -33.36 18.20 3.86
N ALA A 194 -33.17 19.51 4.05
CA ALA A 194 -33.42 20.15 5.33
C ALA A 194 -34.90 20.10 5.75
N SER A 195 -35.83 20.22 4.79
CA SER A 195 -37.27 20.05 5.03
C SER A 195 -37.62 18.63 5.42
N GLY A 196 -37.04 17.64 4.74
CA GLY A 196 -37.17 16.23 5.09
C GLY A 196 -36.65 15.90 6.49
N VAL A 197 -35.45 16.39 6.83
CA VAL A 197 -34.85 16.21 8.17
C VAL A 197 -35.71 16.85 9.25
N ALA A 198 -36.21 18.07 9.03
CA ALA A 198 -37.06 18.77 9.98
C ALA A 198 -38.37 18.01 10.25
N ALA A 199 -39.06 17.54 9.21
CA ALA A 199 -40.27 16.74 9.35
C ALA A 199 -40.00 15.38 10.01
N PHE A 200 -38.86 14.76 9.70
CA PHE A 200 -38.47 13.49 10.31
C PHE A 200 -38.19 13.61 11.82
N PHE A 201 -37.61 14.72 12.27
CA PHE A 201 -37.35 14.93 13.70
C PHE A 201 -38.45 15.70 14.44
N GLY A 202 -39.45 16.24 13.73
CA GLY A 202 -40.45 17.14 14.32
C GLY A 202 -39.83 18.45 14.82
N ALA A 203 -38.75 18.90 14.17
CA ALA A 203 -37.98 20.07 14.54
C ALA A 203 -38.32 21.28 13.66
N ASP A 204 -38.00 22.50 14.12
CA ASP A 204 -38.17 23.71 13.33
C ASP A 204 -37.26 23.69 12.08
N LEU A 205 -37.87 23.88 10.91
CA LEU A 205 -37.20 23.91 9.61
C LEU A 205 -36.09 24.97 9.52
N THR A 206 -36.31 26.13 10.11
CA THR A 206 -35.33 27.24 10.09
C THR A 206 -34.09 26.89 10.90
N LEU A 207 -34.26 26.25 12.06
CA LEU A 207 -33.17 25.77 12.90
C LEU A 207 -32.34 24.70 12.19
N ILE A 208 -32.98 23.72 11.55
CA ILE A 208 -32.27 22.68 10.78
C ILE A 208 -31.46 23.29 9.62
N ARG A 209 -32.02 24.27 8.91
CA ARG A 209 -31.28 25.00 7.85
C ARG A 209 -30.08 25.75 8.42
N LEU A 210 -30.24 26.44 9.55
CA LEU A 210 -29.15 27.16 10.21
C LEU A 210 -28.03 26.22 10.66
N LEU A 211 -28.38 25.05 11.22
CA LEU A 211 -27.40 24.03 11.61
C LEU A 211 -26.58 23.54 10.41
N PHE A 212 -27.21 23.24 9.27
CA PHE A 212 -26.47 22.85 8.07
C PHE A 212 -25.52 23.94 7.58
N VAL A 213 -25.92 25.21 7.65
CA VAL A 213 -25.07 26.35 7.29
C VAL A 213 -23.90 26.49 8.27
N ILE A 214 -24.16 26.48 9.58
CA ILE A 214 -23.11 26.57 10.61
C ILE A 214 -22.10 25.42 10.45
N PHE A 215 -22.57 24.17 10.33
CA PHE A 215 -21.69 23.01 10.15
C PHE A 215 -20.97 22.99 8.79
N THR A 216 -21.43 23.76 7.81
CA THR A 216 -20.67 23.97 6.57
C THR A 216 -19.43 24.82 6.83
N PHE A 217 -19.54 25.87 7.67
CA PHE A 217 -18.40 26.70 8.04
C PHE A 217 -17.52 26.07 9.13
N VAL A 218 -18.09 25.17 9.94
CA VAL A 218 -17.34 24.35 10.90
C VAL A 218 -16.81 23.09 10.19
N GLY A 219 -15.74 23.27 9.40
CA GLY A 219 -14.99 22.16 8.79
C GLY A 219 -15.64 21.48 7.58
N GLY A 220 -16.65 22.09 6.94
CA GLY A 220 -17.27 21.56 5.71
C GLY A 220 -18.20 20.36 5.89
N ILE A 221 -18.36 19.87 7.12
CA ILE A 221 -19.12 18.65 7.43
C ILE A 221 -20.61 18.82 7.10
N GLY A 222 -21.17 20.01 7.33
CA GLY A 222 -22.57 20.32 7.01
C GLY A 222 -22.86 20.18 5.52
N LEU A 223 -21.97 20.66 4.65
CA LEU A 223 -22.12 20.57 3.20
C LEU A 223 -22.01 19.12 2.70
N LEU A 224 -21.03 18.38 3.21
CA LEU A 224 -20.84 16.97 2.85
C LEU A 224 -22.04 16.13 3.31
N ALA A 225 -22.50 16.29 4.55
CA ALA A 225 -23.68 15.60 5.07
C ALA A 225 -24.92 15.93 4.23
N TYR A 226 -25.08 17.18 3.81
CA TYR A 226 -26.19 17.60 2.96
C TYR A 226 -26.17 16.92 1.59
N ILE A 227 -25.01 16.85 0.93
CA ILE A 227 -24.85 16.18 -0.38
C ILE A 227 -25.12 14.68 -0.26
N ILE A 228 -24.61 14.04 0.79
CA ILE A 228 -24.82 12.60 1.04
C ILE A 228 -26.31 12.32 1.24
N LEU A 229 -26.98 13.07 2.12
CA LEU A 229 -28.42 12.93 2.34
C LEU A 229 -29.24 13.24 1.08
N TRP A 230 -28.79 14.17 0.23
CA TRP A 230 -29.46 14.48 -1.02
C TRP A 230 -29.41 13.33 -2.04
N ILE A 231 -28.30 12.61 -2.10
CA ILE A 231 -28.13 11.43 -2.98
C ILE A 231 -28.91 10.23 -2.44
N VAL A 232 -28.91 10.02 -1.13
CA VAL A 232 -29.47 8.81 -0.49
C VAL A 232 -30.99 8.90 -0.29
N LEU A 233 -31.54 10.07 0.01
CA LEU A 233 -32.96 10.20 0.35
C LEU A 233 -33.88 10.31 -0.90
N PRO A 234 -34.93 9.47 -0.99
CA PRO A 234 -35.96 9.61 -2.02
C PRO A 234 -36.89 10.81 -1.73
N GLN A 235 -37.52 11.38 -2.76
CA GLN A 235 -38.52 12.46 -2.59
C GLN A 235 -39.85 11.87 -2.13
N ALA A 236 -40.47 12.49 -1.13
CA ALA A 236 -41.88 12.23 -0.82
C ALA A 236 -42.74 12.91 -1.88
N LYS A 237 -43.33 12.11 -2.77
CA LYS A 237 -44.24 12.58 -3.81
C LYS A 237 -45.70 12.43 -3.39
N THR A 238 -46.03 11.30 -2.77
CA THR A 238 -47.42 10.95 -2.43
C THR A 238 -47.82 11.45 -1.04
N ILE A 239 -49.12 11.58 -0.78
CA ILE A 239 -49.65 12.00 0.54
C ILE A 239 -49.30 10.92 1.57
N THR A 240 -49.39 9.67 1.16
CA THR A 240 -49.01 8.51 1.95
C THR A 240 -47.53 8.56 2.40
N GLU A 241 -46.60 8.91 1.50
CA GLU A 241 -45.17 9.05 1.83
C GLU A 241 -44.91 10.24 2.78
N LYS A 242 -45.65 11.33 2.64
CA LYS A 242 -45.56 12.50 3.55
C LYS A 242 -46.03 12.14 4.96
N MET A 243 -47.08 11.34 5.10
CA MET A 243 -47.55 10.85 6.40
C MET A 243 -46.55 9.87 7.03
N GLN A 244 -45.96 8.98 6.23
CA GLN A 244 -44.88 8.09 6.67
C GLN A 244 -43.64 8.86 7.15
N MET A 245 -43.35 10.02 6.53
CA MET A 245 -42.29 10.92 6.95
C MET A 245 -42.54 11.54 8.33
N GLN A 246 -43.80 11.75 8.71
CA GLN A 246 -44.20 12.31 10.00
C GLN A 246 -44.39 11.22 11.08
N GLY A 247 -44.50 9.96 10.66
CA GLY A 247 -44.72 8.80 11.55
C GLY A 247 -46.20 8.56 11.85
N GLU A 248 -47.09 9.12 11.03
CA GLU A 248 -48.53 8.94 11.13
C GLU A 248 -48.97 7.66 10.42
N ARG A 249 -49.99 6.98 10.95
CA ARG A 249 -50.55 5.79 10.30
C ARG A 249 -51.31 6.19 9.05
N VAL A 250 -51.13 5.45 7.96
CA VAL A 250 -51.86 5.62 6.69
C VAL A 250 -53.29 5.12 6.88
N THR A 251 -54.14 5.98 7.45
CA THR A 251 -55.57 5.76 7.70
C THR A 251 -56.33 6.91 7.06
N LEU A 252 -57.60 6.69 6.74
CA LEU A 252 -58.39 7.70 6.05
C LEU A 252 -58.56 8.99 6.87
N SER A 253 -58.66 8.91 8.20
CA SER A 253 -58.71 10.08 9.10
C SER A 253 -57.43 10.91 9.06
N ASN A 254 -56.27 10.24 9.05
CA ASN A 254 -54.98 10.95 9.01
C ASN A 254 -54.72 11.53 7.62
N ILE A 255 -55.11 10.84 6.53
CA ILE A 255 -55.05 11.38 5.15
C ILE A 255 -55.88 12.66 5.07
N GLU A 256 -57.12 12.63 5.59
CA GLU A 256 -58.00 13.79 5.59
C GLU A 256 -57.44 14.95 6.41
N SER A 257 -56.99 14.70 7.65
CA SER A 257 -56.40 15.74 8.49
C SER A 257 -55.16 16.36 7.84
N THR A 258 -54.34 15.56 7.14
CA THR A 258 -53.18 16.02 6.38
C THR A 258 -53.59 16.85 5.16
N VAL A 259 -54.66 16.46 4.47
CA VAL A 259 -55.21 17.21 3.33
C VAL A 259 -55.81 18.54 3.81
N LYS A 260 -56.63 18.55 4.87
CA LYS A 260 -57.16 19.78 5.48
C LYS A 260 -56.04 20.69 5.99
N LYS A 261 -55.02 20.13 6.64
CA LYS A 261 -53.84 20.87 7.11
C LYS A 261 -53.06 21.47 5.94
N SER A 262 -52.80 20.71 4.87
CA SER A 262 -52.07 21.23 3.70
C SER A 262 -52.85 22.28 2.90
N LEU A 263 -54.19 22.24 2.93
CA LEU A 263 -55.05 23.29 2.38
C LEU A 263 -55.04 24.57 3.23
N ASN A 264 -55.15 24.44 4.57
CA ASN A 264 -55.10 25.59 5.49
C ASN A 264 -53.70 26.22 5.57
N GLU A 265 -52.63 25.42 5.42
CA GLU A 265 -51.24 25.88 5.51
C GLU A 265 -50.78 26.66 4.25
N LYS A 266 -51.41 26.41 3.08
CA LYS A 266 -51.19 27.19 1.85
C LYS A 266 -51.62 28.66 1.97
N GLU A 267 -52.45 29.01 2.96
CA GLU A 267 -52.90 30.40 3.18
C GLU A 267 -52.03 31.19 4.18
N HIS A 268 -51.13 30.57 4.95
CA HIS A 268 -50.51 31.24 6.11
C HIS A 268 -49.02 30.97 6.37
N ASP A 269 -48.17 31.02 5.35
CA ASP A 269 -46.70 31.01 5.53
C ASP A 269 -46.02 32.20 4.81
N GLU A 270 -46.08 33.40 5.41
CA GLU A 270 -45.10 34.43 5.08
C GLU A 270 -43.74 34.03 5.69
N GLU A 271 -42.78 33.63 4.84
CA GLU A 271 -41.40 33.35 5.27
C GLU A 271 -40.87 34.52 6.12
N SER A 272 -40.43 34.23 7.36
CA SER A 272 -39.78 35.22 8.24
C SER A 272 -38.71 36.02 7.48
N ALA A 273 -38.66 37.33 7.68
CA ALA A 273 -37.75 38.23 6.97
C ALA A 273 -36.28 37.78 7.04
N LEU A 274 -35.88 37.17 8.16
CA LEU A 274 -34.56 36.60 8.37
C LEU A 274 -34.27 35.41 7.42
N THR A 275 -35.27 34.56 7.16
CA THR A 275 -35.18 33.40 6.27
C THR A 275 -35.03 33.83 4.81
N LYS A 276 -35.74 34.88 4.37
CA LYS A 276 -35.61 35.44 3.01
C LYS A 276 -34.19 35.97 2.76
N VAL A 277 -33.61 36.66 3.74
CA VAL A 277 -32.26 37.26 3.62
C VAL A 277 -31.17 36.18 3.64
N ILE A 278 -31.23 35.21 4.56
CA ILE A 278 -30.21 34.16 4.68
C ILE A 278 -30.19 33.23 3.46
N LEU A 279 -31.35 32.93 2.86
CA LEU A 279 -31.46 31.99 1.74
C LEU A 279 -31.29 32.64 0.35
N PHE A 280 -31.32 33.96 0.27
CA PHE A 280 -31.10 34.72 -0.96
C PHE A 280 -29.80 34.35 -1.70
N PRO A 281 -28.61 34.31 -1.07
CA PRO A 281 -27.37 33.93 -1.75
C PRO A 281 -27.42 32.51 -2.33
N PHE A 282 -28.05 31.56 -1.62
CA PHE A 282 -28.17 30.17 -2.09
C PHE A 282 -29.13 30.02 -3.28
N ARG A 283 -30.23 30.79 -3.30
CA ARG A 283 -31.17 30.84 -4.44
C ARG A 283 -30.52 31.45 -5.69
N LEU A 284 -29.70 32.48 -5.49
CA LEU A 284 -28.91 33.10 -6.56
C LEU A 284 -27.88 32.12 -7.13
N ILE A 285 -27.13 31.45 -6.24
CA ILE A 285 -26.13 30.42 -6.60
C ILE A 285 -26.80 29.27 -7.37
N ALA A 286 -27.96 28.77 -6.94
CA ALA A 286 -28.65 27.68 -7.62
C ALA A 286 -29.08 28.06 -9.05
N THR A 287 -29.56 29.28 -9.25
CA THR A 287 -29.92 29.80 -10.58
C THR A 287 -28.69 29.95 -11.48
N ILE A 288 -27.58 30.47 -10.93
CA ILE A 288 -26.30 30.62 -11.62
C ILE A 288 -25.72 29.25 -12.00
N ILE A 289 -25.68 28.28 -11.08
CA ILE A 289 -25.18 26.92 -11.32
C ILE A 289 -26.02 26.23 -12.40
N ASN A 290 -27.35 26.34 -12.38
CA ASN A 290 -28.19 25.73 -13.40
C ASN A 290 -28.00 26.36 -14.78
N GLY A 291 -27.80 27.68 -14.85
CA GLY A 291 -27.42 28.37 -16.09
C GLY A 291 -26.04 27.94 -16.60
N LEU A 292 -25.07 27.86 -15.69
CA LEU A 292 -23.69 27.48 -15.98
C LEU A 292 -23.58 26.00 -16.41
N ALA A 293 -24.32 25.09 -15.78
CA ALA A 293 -24.33 23.67 -16.12
C ALA A 293 -24.90 23.41 -17.53
N LYS A 294 -25.94 24.17 -17.94
CA LYS A 294 -26.49 24.08 -19.30
C LYS A 294 -25.50 24.63 -20.35
N ALA A 295 -24.79 25.71 -20.03
CA ALA A 295 -23.81 26.32 -20.92
C ALA A 295 -22.49 25.53 -21.02
N LEU A 296 -21.97 25.03 -19.89
CA LEU A 296 -20.70 24.30 -19.80
C LEU A 296 -20.84 22.78 -20.00
N GLY A 297 -22.06 22.22 -19.94
CA GLY A 297 -22.29 20.78 -20.11
C GLY A 297 -21.65 20.18 -21.38
N PRO A 298 -21.83 20.81 -22.56
CA PRO A 298 -21.16 20.37 -23.80
C PRO A 298 -19.62 20.46 -23.71
N VAL A 299 -19.10 21.53 -23.10
CA VAL A 299 -17.64 21.73 -22.90
C VAL A 299 -17.07 20.64 -22.00
N PHE A 300 -17.74 20.33 -20.89
CA PHE A 300 -17.35 19.27 -19.97
C PHE A 300 -17.35 17.90 -20.64
N ARG A 301 -18.33 17.61 -21.50
CA ARG A 301 -18.36 16.35 -22.27
C ARG A 301 -17.17 16.22 -23.20
N VAL A 302 -16.78 17.30 -23.89
CA VAL A 302 -15.58 17.34 -24.73
C VAL A 302 -14.33 17.11 -23.89
N ILE A 303 -14.21 17.77 -22.73
CA ILE A 303 -13.08 17.60 -21.82
C ILE A 303 -12.95 16.14 -21.37
N VAL A 304 -14.04 15.50 -20.94
CA VAL A 304 -14.05 14.08 -20.55
C VAL A 304 -13.66 13.18 -21.72
N ASP A 305 -14.15 13.46 -22.93
CA ASP A 305 -13.79 12.70 -24.12
C ASP A 305 -12.29 12.83 -24.45
N VAL A 306 -11.71 14.03 -24.31
CA VAL A 306 -10.26 14.28 -24.48
C VAL A 306 -9.46 13.50 -23.45
N PHE A 307 -9.83 13.56 -22.17
CA PHE A 307 -9.15 12.80 -21.12
C PHE A 307 -9.23 11.29 -21.35
N ARG A 308 -10.40 10.76 -21.74
CA ARG A 308 -10.52 9.33 -22.08
C ARG A 308 -9.57 8.94 -23.21
N VAL A 309 -9.50 9.72 -24.28
CA VAL A 309 -8.61 9.44 -25.42
C VAL A 309 -7.14 9.52 -24.99
N ALA A 310 -6.76 10.53 -24.22
CA ALA A 310 -5.40 10.66 -23.69
C ALA A 310 -5.00 9.46 -22.82
N ILE A 311 -5.87 9.02 -21.92
CA ILE A 311 -5.66 7.82 -21.09
C ILE A 311 -5.53 6.58 -21.98
N GLY A 312 -6.41 6.41 -22.96
CA GLY A 312 -6.36 5.30 -23.90
C GLY A 312 -5.05 5.25 -24.71
N ILE A 313 -4.56 6.40 -25.18
CA ILE A 313 -3.28 6.54 -25.89
C ILE A 313 -2.11 6.15 -24.97
N ALA A 314 -2.08 6.66 -23.74
CA ALA A 314 -1.03 6.35 -22.77
C ALA A 314 -0.95 4.84 -22.48
N ILE A 315 -2.10 4.19 -22.25
CA ILE A 315 -2.18 2.73 -22.03
C ILE A 315 -1.73 1.97 -23.28
N SER A 316 -2.18 2.38 -24.47
CA SER A 316 -1.82 1.73 -25.74
C SER A 316 -0.31 1.81 -26.00
N LEU A 317 0.29 2.99 -25.83
CA LEU A 317 1.74 3.21 -25.97
C LEU A 317 2.55 2.38 -24.96
N THR A 318 2.06 2.29 -23.72
CA THR A 318 2.71 1.46 -22.69
C THR A 318 2.72 -0.01 -23.09
N GLY A 319 1.58 -0.55 -23.55
CA GLY A 319 1.49 -1.92 -24.05
C GLY A 319 2.38 -2.17 -25.27
N LEU A 320 2.43 -1.22 -26.21
CA LEU A 320 3.27 -1.31 -27.42
C LEU A 320 4.76 -1.31 -27.06
N PHE A 321 5.20 -0.40 -26.19
CA PHE A 321 6.60 -0.33 -25.76
C PHE A 321 7.03 -1.61 -25.02
N ALA A 322 6.17 -2.14 -24.15
CA ALA A 322 6.41 -3.41 -23.49
C ALA A 322 6.55 -4.57 -24.50
N MET A 323 5.69 -4.64 -25.51
CA MET A 323 5.80 -5.65 -26.58
C MET A 323 7.11 -5.51 -27.37
N LEU A 324 7.49 -4.29 -27.77
CA LEU A 324 8.73 -4.05 -28.50
C LEU A 324 9.97 -4.39 -27.67
N SER A 325 9.95 -4.04 -26.38
CA SER A 325 11.03 -4.40 -25.44
C SER A 325 11.19 -5.91 -25.30
N LEU A 326 10.09 -6.67 -25.23
CA LEU A 326 10.13 -8.14 -25.18
C LEU A 326 10.66 -8.74 -26.48
N LEU A 327 10.26 -8.23 -27.64
CA LEU A 327 10.78 -8.67 -28.93
C LEU A 327 12.28 -8.39 -29.06
N PHE A 328 12.72 -7.21 -28.60
CA PHE A 328 14.14 -6.86 -28.56
C PHE A 328 14.92 -7.80 -27.63
N ALA A 329 14.42 -8.06 -26.42
CA ALA A 329 15.05 -8.96 -25.46
C ALA A 329 15.20 -10.39 -26.02
N VAL A 330 14.17 -10.92 -26.70
CA VAL A 330 14.27 -12.22 -27.38
C VAL A 330 15.28 -12.17 -28.53
N GLY A 331 15.31 -11.08 -29.31
CA GLY A 331 16.31 -10.89 -30.35
C GLY A 331 17.75 -10.94 -29.82
N VAL A 332 18.01 -10.29 -28.68
CA VAL A 332 19.32 -10.35 -27.99
C VAL A 332 19.63 -11.77 -27.52
N ILE A 333 18.67 -12.47 -26.89
CA ILE A 333 18.87 -13.86 -26.42
C ILE A 333 19.16 -14.81 -27.60
N LEU A 334 18.54 -14.59 -28.76
CA LEU A 334 18.79 -15.36 -29.96
C LEU A 334 20.10 -14.99 -30.67
N GLY A 335 20.73 -13.87 -30.31
CA GLY A 335 21.94 -13.37 -30.96
C GLY A 335 21.68 -12.61 -32.26
N LEU A 336 20.46 -12.11 -32.47
CA LEU A 336 20.11 -11.29 -33.65
C LEU A 336 20.60 -9.85 -33.53
N PHE A 337 20.82 -9.36 -32.31
CA PHE A 337 21.28 -8.01 -32.01
C PHE A 337 22.32 -8.05 -30.89
N HIS A 338 23.40 -7.27 -30.99
CA HIS A 338 24.30 -7.01 -29.86
C HIS A 338 23.86 -5.72 -29.15
N ILE A 339 23.81 -5.75 -27.81
CA ILE A 339 23.37 -4.60 -26.99
C ILE A 339 24.24 -3.36 -27.24
N ASN A 340 25.53 -3.58 -27.53
CA ASN A 340 26.51 -2.53 -27.78
C ASN A 340 26.30 -1.79 -29.11
N ASP A 341 25.58 -2.38 -30.06
CA ASP A 341 25.31 -1.76 -31.37
C ASP A 341 24.21 -0.69 -31.29
N TRP A 342 23.51 -0.58 -30.15
CA TRP A 342 22.36 0.29 -30.03
C TRP A 342 22.72 1.71 -29.56
N PRO A 343 22.37 2.78 -30.32
CA PRO A 343 22.86 4.15 -30.09
C PRO A 343 22.59 4.74 -28.71
N TRP A 344 21.52 4.30 -28.05
CA TRP A 344 21.06 4.83 -26.75
C TRP A 344 21.62 4.09 -25.54
N TRP A 345 22.19 2.89 -25.76
CA TRP A 345 22.71 2.00 -24.72
C TRP A 345 24.20 1.67 -24.92
N GLY A 346 24.81 2.20 -25.98
CA GLY A 346 26.23 2.01 -26.30
C GLY A 346 27.16 2.46 -25.18
N ASN A 347 28.24 1.70 -25.00
CA ASN A 347 29.36 1.88 -24.04
C ASN A 347 29.02 1.95 -22.54
N HIS A 348 27.74 1.97 -22.14
CA HIS A 348 27.34 2.08 -20.73
C HIS A 348 26.85 0.76 -20.12
N VAL A 349 26.63 -0.28 -20.92
CA VAL A 349 26.11 -1.57 -20.45
C VAL A 349 26.94 -2.73 -21.01
N GLN A 350 28.07 -3.04 -20.37
CA GLN A 350 28.79 -4.29 -20.60
C GLN A 350 28.07 -5.41 -19.82
N VAL A 351 27.31 -6.25 -20.53
CA VAL A 351 26.72 -7.46 -19.95
C VAL A 351 27.70 -8.62 -20.12
N GLY A 352 28.56 -8.83 -19.12
CA GLY A 352 29.51 -9.96 -19.04
C GLY A 352 28.84 -11.31 -18.81
N LEU A 353 27.92 -11.71 -19.69
CA LEU A 353 27.19 -12.99 -19.59
C LEU A 353 27.46 -13.86 -20.83
N PRO A 354 27.70 -15.17 -20.66
CA PRO A 354 27.84 -16.10 -21.79
C PRO A 354 26.44 -16.40 -22.36
N LEU A 355 25.90 -15.49 -23.17
CA LEU A 355 24.53 -15.53 -23.69
C LEU A 355 24.23 -16.83 -24.44
N GLU A 356 25.19 -17.34 -25.21
CA GLU A 356 25.04 -18.61 -25.92
C GLU A 356 24.89 -19.80 -24.97
N ALA A 357 25.74 -19.89 -23.94
CA ALA A 357 25.63 -20.92 -22.92
C ALA A 357 24.35 -20.80 -22.07
N LEU A 358 23.88 -19.57 -21.83
CA LEU A 358 22.60 -19.29 -21.17
C LEU A 358 21.42 -19.72 -22.04
N ARG A 359 21.43 -19.39 -23.34
CA ARG A 359 20.42 -19.86 -24.31
C ARG A 359 20.34 -21.38 -24.33
N ASN A 360 21.49 -22.06 -24.38
CA ASN A 360 21.56 -23.53 -24.38
C ASN A 360 21.12 -24.18 -23.06
N THR A 361 21.05 -23.42 -21.96
CA THR A 361 20.58 -23.91 -20.66
C THR A 361 19.09 -24.19 -20.66
N PHE A 362 18.33 -23.39 -21.41
CA PHE A 362 16.88 -23.50 -21.48
C PHE A 362 16.47 -24.20 -22.77
N PRO A 363 15.55 -25.18 -22.71
CA PRO A 363 14.91 -25.67 -23.92
C PRO A 363 14.22 -24.53 -24.68
N VAL A 364 14.25 -24.57 -26.02
CA VAL A 364 13.66 -23.51 -26.87
C VAL A 364 12.19 -23.25 -26.52
N TRP A 365 11.41 -24.30 -26.25
CA TRP A 365 10.00 -24.17 -25.87
C TRP A 365 9.81 -23.43 -24.53
N THR A 366 10.79 -23.50 -23.62
CA THR A 366 10.75 -22.74 -22.35
C THR A 366 10.95 -21.25 -22.61
N ILE A 367 11.87 -20.88 -23.50
CA ILE A 367 12.09 -19.50 -23.92
C ILE A 367 10.81 -18.95 -24.58
N VAL A 368 10.20 -19.72 -25.49
CA VAL A 368 8.94 -19.35 -26.15
C VAL A 368 7.81 -19.18 -25.13
N SER A 369 7.68 -20.11 -24.18
CA SER A 369 6.64 -20.05 -23.15
C SER A 369 6.85 -18.84 -22.24
N ALA A 370 8.08 -18.57 -21.80
CA ALA A 370 8.41 -17.39 -20.99
C ALA A 370 8.12 -16.08 -21.73
N PHE A 371 8.42 -16.01 -23.03
CA PHE A 371 8.06 -14.89 -23.88
C PHE A 371 6.53 -14.71 -23.93
N LEU A 372 5.75 -15.76 -24.18
CA LEU A 372 4.29 -15.68 -24.24
C LEU A 372 3.66 -15.24 -22.90
N VAL A 373 4.20 -15.72 -21.77
CA VAL A 373 3.78 -15.29 -20.43
C VAL A 373 3.94 -13.78 -20.25
N ALA A 374 5.02 -13.18 -20.77
CA ALA A 374 5.23 -11.74 -20.68
C ALA A 374 4.47 -10.95 -21.77
N PHE A 375 4.41 -11.49 -22.99
CA PHE A 375 3.89 -10.80 -24.18
C PHE A 375 2.37 -10.72 -24.19
N ILE A 376 1.66 -11.78 -23.76
CA ILE A 376 0.19 -11.80 -23.80
C ILE A 376 -0.43 -10.71 -22.91
N PRO A 377 0.02 -10.49 -21.65
CA PRO A 377 -0.44 -9.36 -20.85
C PRO A 377 -0.16 -7.99 -21.50
N ALA A 378 1.03 -7.80 -22.08
CA ALA A 378 1.38 -6.55 -22.77
C ALA A 378 0.47 -6.30 -23.99
N LEU A 379 0.18 -7.34 -24.77
CA LEU A 379 -0.78 -7.31 -25.86
C LEU A 379 -2.19 -6.96 -25.36
N PHE A 380 -2.62 -7.56 -24.25
CA PHE A 380 -3.95 -7.28 -23.66
C PHE A 380 -4.08 -5.82 -23.19
N ILE A 381 -3.03 -5.27 -22.58
CA ILE A 381 -2.95 -3.84 -22.21
C ILE A 381 -3.09 -2.96 -23.45
N ASN A 382 -2.37 -3.29 -24.53
CA ASN A 382 -2.49 -2.54 -25.79
C ASN A 382 -3.92 -2.59 -26.37
N LEU A 383 -4.54 -3.78 -26.38
CA LEU A 383 -5.92 -3.97 -26.86
C LEU A 383 -6.96 -3.20 -26.01
N ILE A 384 -6.79 -3.15 -24.69
CA ILE A 384 -7.63 -2.35 -23.79
C ILE A 384 -7.45 -0.86 -24.07
N GLY A 385 -6.21 -0.37 -24.20
CA GLY A 385 -5.93 1.02 -24.54
C GLY A 385 -6.64 1.44 -25.83
N ASN A 386 -6.54 0.61 -26.86
CA ASN A 386 -7.23 0.83 -28.14
C ASN A 386 -8.77 0.77 -28.00
N SER A 387 -9.30 -0.08 -27.12
CA SER A 387 -10.74 -0.17 -26.83
C SER A 387 -11.30 1.09 -26.15
N ILE A 388 -10.52 1.69 -25.24
CA ILE A 388 -10.87 2.95 -24.56
C ILE A 388 -10.94 4.11 -25.57
N ILE A 389 -9.99 4.17 -26.50
CA ILE A 389 -9.98 5.17 -27.59
C ILE A 389 -11.21 4.99 -28.49
N ALA A 390 -11.49 3.75 -28.90
CA ALA A 390 -12.55 3.43 -29.86
C ALA A 390 -13.98 3.47 -29.27
N LYS A 391 -14.15 3.71 -27.96
CA LYS A 391 -15.44 3.64 -27.23
C LYS A 391 -16.15 2.27 -27.39
N ARG A 392 -15.41 1.22 -27.75
CA ARG A 392 -15.94 -0.14 -27.97
C ARG A 392 -14.83 -1.16 -27.77
N MET A 393 -15.20 -2.40 -27.49
CA MET A 393 -14.22 -3.50 -27.51
C MET A 393 -13.68 -3.66 -28.94
N THR A 394 -12.37 -3.53 -29.12
CA THR A 394 -11.74 -3.69 -30.44
C THR A 394 -11.46 -5.15 -30.81
N PHE A 395 -11.63 -6.07 -29.87
CA PHE A 395 -11.40 -7.50 -30.07
C PHE A 395 -12.63 -8.33 -29.69
N ASN A 396 -12.79 -9.47 -30.36
CA ASN A 396 -13.88 -10.40 -30.09
C ASN A 396 -13.64 -11.17 -28.78
N PRO A 397 -14.70 -11.52 -28.02
CA PRO A 397 -14.56 -12.32 -26.80
C PRO A 397 -13.78 -13.62 -27.00
N LEU A 398 -13.91 -14.25 -28.17
CA LEU A 398 -13.15 -15.45 -28.53
C LEU A 398 -11.63 -15.21 -28.49
N VAL A 399 -11.16 -14.08 -29.03
CA VAL A 399 -9.72 -13.72 -29.00
C VAL A 399 -9.25 -13.55 -27.55
N GLY A 400 -10.06 -12.91 -26.71
CA GLY A 400 -9.78 -12.77 -25.28
C GLY A 400 -9.62 -14.12 -24.58
N TRP A 401 -10.56 -15.04 -24.80
CA TRP A 401 -10.49 -16.40 -24.25
C TRP A 401 -9.32 -17.21 -24.80
N SER A 402 -9.01 -17.10 -26.09
CA SER A 402 -7.85 -17.78 -26.70
C SER A 402 -6.53 -17.29 -26.08
N LEU A 403 -6.37 -15.98 -25.91
CA LEU A 403 -5.19 -15.40 -25.26
C LEU A 403 -5.10 -15.81 -23.78
N PHE A 404 -6.23 -15.84 -23.07
CA PHE A 404 -6.30 -16.29 -21.68
C PHE A 404 -5.86 -17.75 -21.52
N VAL A 405 -6.41 -18.65 -22.34
CA VAL A 405 -6.03 -20.08 -22.33
C VAL A 405 -4.55 -20.26 -22.69
N LEU A 406 -4.08 -19.57 -23.74
CA LEU A 406 -2.68 -19.63 -24.16
C LEU A 406 -1.72 -19.12 -23.08
N PHE A 407 -2.09 -18.07 -22.37
CA PHE A 407 -1.33 -17.55 -21.23
C PHE A 407 -1.17 -18.61 -20.14
N PHE A 408 -2.25 -19.25 -19.70
CA PHE A 408 -2.16 -20.28 -18.65
C PHE A 408 -1.43 -21.55 -19.10
N ILE A 409 -1.55 -21.96 -20.37
CA ILE A 409 -0.74 -23.05 -20.93
C ILE A 409 0.76 -22.68 -20.86
N SER A 410 1.11 -21.45 -21.24
CA SER A 410 2.49 -20.96 -21.22
C SER A 410 3.03 -20.84 -19.79
N VAL A 411 2.21 -20.39 -18.84
CA VAL A 411 2.56 -20.38 -17.41
C VAL A 411 2.80 -21.80 -16.90
N GLY A 412 1.93 -22.76 -17.24
CA GLY A 412 2.10 -24.16 -16.86
C GLY A 412 3.39 -24.77 -17.41
N ALA A 413 3.71 -24.47 -18.68
CA ALA A 413 4.95 -24.89 -19.32
C ALA A 413 6.20 -24.35 -18.59
N VAL A 414 6.21 -23.06 -18.23
CA VAL A 414 7.29 -22.45 -17.45
C VAL A 414 7.38 -23.05 -16.05
N ALA A 415 6.24 -23.27 -15.38
CA ALA A 415 6.17 -23.84 -14.05
C ALA A 415 6.72 -25.27 -13.96
N ILE A 416 6.70 -26.03 -15.07
CA ILE A 416 7.31 -27.36 -15.16
C ILE A 416 8.82 -27.26 -15.45
N SER A 417 9.22 -26.39 -16.38
CA SER A 417 10.61 -26.32 -16.86
C SER A 417 11.57 -25.69 -15.85
N ILE A 418 11.18 -24.57 -15.22
CA ILE A 418 12.09 -23.83 -14.33
C ILE A 418 12.58 -24.68 -13.16
N PRO A 419 11.73 -25.44 -12.43
CA PRO A 419 12.20 -26.32 -11.37
C PRO A 419 13.20 -27.39 -11.85
N GLN A 420 13.04 -27.93 -13.07
CA GLN A 420 13.99 -28.88 -13.64
C GLN A 420 15.35 -28.23 -13.92
N VAL A 421 15.33 -27.00 -14.44
CA VAL A 421 16.55 -26.22 -14.64
C VAL A 421 17.22 -25.96 -13.29
N ILE A 422 16.49 -25.50 -12.27
CA ILE A 422 17.01 -25.27 -10.91
C ILE A 422 17.63 -26.55 -10.33
N TYR A 423 16.93 -27.69 -10.46
CA TYR A 423 17.44 -28.98 -10.01
C TYR A 423 18.78 -29.36 -10.66
N SER A 424 19.02 -28.90 -11.90
CA SER A 424 20.28 -29.15 -12.61
C SER A 424 21.49 -28.37 -12.06
N PHE A 425 21.32 -27.53 -11.03
CA PHE A 425 22.39 -26.80 -10.33
C PHE A 425 22.70 -27.38 -8.93
N LYS A 426 22.09 -28.51 -8.55
CA LYS A 426 22.11 -29.07 -7.18
C LYS A 426 23.50 -29.37 -6.63
N GLU A 427 24.34 -30.04 -7.41
CA GLU A 427 25.65 -30.56 -7.01
C GLU A 427 26.78 -29.78 -7.67
N ARG A 428 27.98 -29.80 -7.07
CA ARG A 428 29.21 -29.21 -7.62
C ARG A 428 30.19 -30.29 -8.03
N GLY A 429 30.88 -30.07 -9.15
CA GLY A 429 31.92 -30.94 -9.68
C GLY A 429 33.18 -30.15 -10.00
N GLU A 430 34.31 -30.85 -10.06
CA GLU A 430 35.59 -30.28 -10.45
C GLU A 430 36.31 -31.16 -11.48
N TYR A 431 37.03 -30.51 -12.39
CA TYR A 431 37.94 -31.12 -13.36
C TYR A 431 39.29 -30.41 -13.27
N LYS A 432 40.38 -31.18 -13.16
CA LYS A 432 41.73 -30.65 -12.95
C LYS A 432 42.63 -30.96 -14.13
N THR A 433 43.48 -30.01 -14.47
CA THR A 433 44.58 -30.19 -15.41
C THR A 433 45.84 -29.56 -14.82
N GLU A 434 47.00 -30.16 -15.09
CA GLU A 434 48.29 -29.67 -14.62
C GLU A 434 49.20 -29.46 -15.84
N THR A 435 49.88 -28.33 -15.89
CA THR A 435 50.83 -27.98 -16.95
C THR A 435 52.10 -27.41 -16.31
N SER A 436 53.27 -27.89 -16.74
CA SER A 436 54.57 -27.37 -16.31
C SER A 436 55.21 -26.51 -17.40
N PHE A 437 55.92 -25.46 -16.99
CA PHE A 437 56.63 -24.52 -17.86
C PHE A 437 58.12 -24.48 -17.46
N ALA A 438 59.01 -24.76 -18.41
CA ALA A 438 60.45 -24.71 -18.22
C ALA A 438 61.01 -23.36 -18.68
N LEU A 439 61.69 -22.63 -17.80
CA LEU A 439 62.11 -21.24 -18.04
C LEU A 439 63.61 -21.06 -18.35
N ASN A 440 64.40 -22.15 -18.33
CA ASN A 440 65.83 -22.16 -18.71
C ASN A 440 66.66 -21.01 -18.12
N GLY A 441 66.39 -20.60 -16.88
CA GLY A 441 67.11 -19.54 -16.16
C GLY A 441 66.68 -18.09 -16.48
N LYS A 442 65.64 -17.88 -17.31
CA LYS A 442 65.06 -16.56 -17.57
C LYS A 442 64.04 -16.19 -16.47
N THR A 443 63.90 -14.89 -16.20
CA THR A 443 62.89 -14.34 -15.26
C THR A 443 61.50 -14.43 -15.89
N PRO A 444 60.54 -15.17 -15.28
CA PRO A 444 59.18 -15.26 -15.79
C PRO A 444 58.40 -13.95 -15.67
N VAL A 445 57.61 -13.64 -16.69
CA VAL A 445 56.69 -12.50 -16.72
C VAL A 445 55.27 -13.03 -16.88
N LEU A 446 54.40 -12.75 -15.91
CA LEU A 446 52.99 -13.09 -15.98
C LEU A 446 52.24 -11.92 -16.63
N ARG A 447 51.64 -12.17 -17.81
CA ARG A 447 50.96 -11.17 -18.63
C ARG A 447 49.55 -11.63 -18.97
N MET A 448 48.63 -10.67 -19.02
CA MET A 448 47.26 -10.88 -19.48
C MET A 448 47.17 -10.74 -21.00
N ASN A 449 46.45 -11.64 -21.65
CA ASN A 449 46.04 -11.56 -23.05
C ASN A 449 44.55 -11.21 -23.08
N GLU A 450 44.23 -9.95 -23.39
CA GLU A 450 42.84 -9.50 -23.51
C GLU A 450 42.15 -10.22 -24.67
N THR A 451 41.06 -10.92 -24.34
CA THR A 451 40.20 -11.58 -25.34
C THR A 451 38.93 -10.75 -25.52
N ASP A 452 38.50 -10.49 -26.76
CA ASP A 452 37.31 -9.69 -27.13
C ASP A 452 35.96 -10.26 -26.62
N LEU A 453 36.01 -11.35 -25.85
CA LEU A 453 34.86 -12.02 -25.27
C LEU A 453 34.51 -11.32 -23.96
N GLY A 454 33.28 -10.80 -23.84
CA GLY A 454 32.85 -10.00 -22.70
C GLY A 454 33.05 -10.63 -21.30
N ASP A 455 33.05 -9.75 -20.29
CA ASP A 455 33.45 -9.93 -18.87
C ASP A 455 32.76 -11.04 -18.06
N TYR A 456 32.76 -12.30 -18.52
CA TYR A 456 32.46 -13.43 -17.63
C TYR A 456 33.70 -13.76 -16.78
N ASP A 457 34.00 -12.85 -15.85
CA ASP A 457 35.18 -12.86 -15.00
C ASP A 457 34.97 -13.81 -13.79
N MET A 458 35.32 -15.08 -14.01
CA MET A 458 35.27 -16.15 -13.02
C MET A 458 36.58 -16.95 -13.01
N THR A 459 37.67 -16.30 -13.37
CA THR A 459 39.04 -16.83 -13.34
C THR A 459 39.77 -16.25 -12.13
N SER A 460 40.54 -17.08 -11.45
CA SER A 460 41.38 -16.63 -10.33
C SER A 460 42.68 -17.41 -10.32
N VAL A 461 43.78 -16.75 -9.98
CA VAL A 461 45.11 -17.32 -9.89
C VAL A 461 45.65 -17.10 -8.49
N MET A 462 45.89 -18.19 -7.77
CA MET A 462 46.62 -18.18 -6.51
C MET A 462 48.07 -18.59 -6.77
N ILE A 463 49.00 -17.69 -6.53
CA ILE A 463 50.43 -17.89 -6.68
C ILE A 463 50.98 -18.48 -5.38
N SER A 464 51.65 -19.63 -5.45
CA SER A 464 52.19 -20.34 -4.28
C SER A 464 53.66 -20.70 -4.47
N GLY A 465 54.43 -20.66 -3.39
CA GLY A 465 55.82 -21.11 -3.40
C GLY A 465 55.91 -22.62 -3.30
N TYR A 466 56.88 -23.24 -3.96
CA TYR A 466 57.15 -24.67 -3.77
C TYR A 466 58.63 -25.03 -3.99
N GLU A 467 58.99 -26.23 -3.55
CA GLU A 467 60.31 -26.83 -3.80
C GLU A 467 60.33 -27.47 -5.20
N GLY A 468 60.98 -26.81 -6.16
CA GLY A 468 61.09 -27.28 -7.54
C GLY A 468 61.96 -26.39 -8.41
N ASN A 469 62.04 -26.69 -9.71
CA ASN A 469 62.86 -25.99 -10.70
C ASN A 469 62.08 -25.46 -11.91
N GLU A 470 60.78 -25.74 -11.99
CA GLU A 470 59.88 -25.34 -13.07
C GLU A 470 58.74 -24.49 -12.51
N ILE A 471 57.93 -23.86 -13.36
CA ILE A 471 56.63 -23.32 -12.91
C ILE A 471 55.57 -24.36 -13.19
N LYS A 472 54.71 -24.66 -12.20
CA LYS A 472 53.55 -25.54 -12.41
C LYS A 472 52.26 -24.75 -12.30
N LEU A 473 51.35 -24.96 -13.22
CA LEU A 473 50.02 -24.38 -13.20
C LEU A 473 48.99 -25.51 -13.05
N VAL A 474 48.26 -25.49 -11.94
CA VAL A 474 47.13 -26.39 -11.71
C VAL A 474 45.85 -25.61 -12.00
N LYS A 475 45.12 -26.02 -13.04
CA LYS A 475 43.82 -25.45 -13.41
C LYS A 475 42.71 -26.33 -12.87
N ARG A 476 41.84 -25.78 -12.02
CA ARG A 476 40.68 -26.45 -11.42
C ARG A 476 39.40 -25.82 -11.93
N PHE A 477 38.85 -26.41 -12.99
CA PHE A 477 37.55 -26.05 -13.53
C PHE A 477 36.46 -26.56 -12.59
N LYS A 478 35.50 -25.71 -12.24
CA LYS A 478 34.36 -26.07 -11.40
C LYS A 478 33.07 -25.70 -12.12
N ALA A 479 32.06 -26.54 -11.97
CA ALA A 479 30.71 -26.27 -12.47
C ALA A 479 29.66 -26.97 -11.59
N GLN A 480 28.40 -26.72 -11.89
CA GLN A 480 27.25 -27.32 -11.23
C GLN A 480 26.55 -28.36 -12.12
N GLY A 481 25.79 -29.25 -11.49
CA GLY A 481 25.08 -30.34 -12.17
C GLY A 481 24.02 -30.97 -11.28
N ASN A 482 23.17 -31.83 -11.85
CA ASN A 482 22.23 -32.64 -11.06
C ASN A 482 22.93 -33.73 -10.25
N THR A 483 24.15 -34.12 -10.65
CA THR A 483 25.03 -35.08 -9.98
C THR A 483 26.47 -34.59 -10.06
N ARG A 484 27.34 -35.03 -9.15
CA ARG A 484 28.76 -34.67 -9.15
C ARG A 484 29.48 -35.04 -10.46
N LYS A 485 29.11 -36.17 -11.09
CA LYS A 485 29.66 -36.62 -12.37
C LYS A 485 29.30 -35.65 -13.50
N VAL A 486 28.01 -35.36 -13.66
CA VAL A 486 27.52 -34.39 -14.66
C VAL A 486 28.09 -32.99 -14.42
N ALA A 487 28.26 -32.59 -13.15
CA ALA A 487 28.90 -31.33 -12.82
C ALA A 487 30.38 -31.28 -13.25
N ALA A 488 31.11 -32.40 -13.17
CA ALA A 488 32.48 -32.48 -13.68
C ALA A 488 32.53 -32.48 -15.22
N GLU A 489 31.59 -33.15 -15.89
CA GLU A 489 31.43 -33.09 -17.36
C GLU A 489 31.12 -31.65 -17.82
N ASN A 490 30.22 -30.94 -17.13
CA ASN A 490 29.94 -29.52 -17.40
C ASN A 490 31.15 -28.61 -17.19
N ALA A 491 32.06 -28.95 -16.27
CA ALA A 491 33.30 -28.21 -16.04
C ALA A 491 34.32 -28.41 -17.16
N GLN A 492 34.23 -29.50 -17.92
CA GLN A 492 35.07 -29.76 -19.11
C GLN A 492 34.58 -28.99 -20.35
N MET A 493 33.37 -28.44 -20.32
CA MET A 493 32.78 -27.68 -21.44
C MET A 493 33.28 -26.24 -21.54
N VAL A 494 34.27 -25.87 -20.74
CA VAL A 494 34.99 -24.60 -20.82
C VAL A 494 36.48 -24.85 -20.97
N THR A 495 37.14 -23.97 -21.72
CA THR A 495 38.59 -24.01 -21.95
C THR A 495 39.23 -22.70 -21.51
N TYR A 496 40.51 -22.79 -21.16
CA TYR A 496 41.34 -21.66 -20.76
C TYR A 496 42.78 -21.90 -21.17
N ASN A 497 43.33 -21.00 -21.97
CA ASN A 497 44.66 -21.13 -22.53
C ASN A 497 45.66 -20.32 -21.71
N VAL A 498 46.84 -20.93 -21.53
CA VAL A 498 48.03 -20.25 -21.03
C VAL A 498 49.16 -20.62 -21.97
N VAL A 499 49.74 -19.63 -22.63
CA VAL A 499 50.77 -19.81 -23.66
C VAL A 499 52.10 -19.30 -23.16
N GLN A 500 53.15 -20.13 -23.23
CA GLN A 500 54.52 -19.70 -22.95
C GLN A 500 55.17 -19.14 -24.22
N GLN A 501 55.60 -17.89 -24.17
CA GLN A 501 56.44 -17.25 -25.19
C GLN A 501 57.77 -16.85 -24.53
N ASP A 502 58.82 -17.65 -24.75
CA ASP A 502 60.10 -17.51 -24.06
C ASP A 502 59.96 -17.56 -22.52
N SER A 503 60.01 -16.40 -21.86
CA SER A 503 59.85 -16.23 -20.42
C SER A 503 58.51 -15.60 -20.04
N ILE A 504 57.67 -15.26 -21.02
CA ILE A 504 56.35 -14.68 -20.79
C ILE A 504 55.33 -15.82 -20.72
N LEU A 505 54.55 -15.86 -19.64
CA LEU A 505 53.36 -16.70 -19.52
C LEU A 505 52.14 -15.80 -19.77
N LEU A 506 51.52 -16.00 -20.93
CA LEU A 506 50.32 -15.28 -21.37
C LEU A 506 49.07 -16.00 -20.88
N PHE A 507 48.27 -15.32 -20.05
CA PHE A 507 47.01 -15.80 -19.50
C PHE A 507 45.85 -15.16 -20.26
N ASP A 508 44.93 -15.93 -20.83
CA ASP A 508 43.73 -15.36 -21.44
C ASP A 508 42.89 -14.61 -20.38
N SER A 509 42.25 -13.50 -20.75
CA SER A 509 41.40 -12.74 -19.83
C SER A 509 40.16 -13.52 -19.39
N ASN A 510 39.56 -14.31 -20.28
CA ASN A 510 38.24 -14.91 -20.07
C ASN A 510 38.21 -16.41 -20.35
N LEU A 511 37.23 -17.11 -19.74
CA LEU A 511 36.90 -18.50 -20.04
C LEU A 511 36.20 -18.60 -21.40
N THR A 512 36.62 -19.55 -22.23
CA THR A 512 35.95 -19.83 -23.50
C THR A 512 34.94 -20.97 -23.30
N PHE A 513 33.68 -20.72 -23.61
CA PHE A 513 32.62 -21.74 -23.59
C PHE A 513 32.60 -22.50 -24.92
N ASN A 514 32.48 -23.83 -24.87
CA ASN A 514 32.15 -24.61 -26.05
C ASN A 514 30.76 -24.19 -26.59
N PRO A 515 30.53 -24.11 -27.92
CA PRO A 515 29.24 -23.74 -28.49
C PRO A 515 28.04 -24.57 -28.00
N GLU A 516 28.25 -25.83 -27.60
CA GLU A 516 27.20 -26.69 -27.03
C GLU A 516 27.13 -26.64 -25.50
N ALA A 517 28.02 -25.88 -24.85
CA ALA A 517 28.05 -25.75 -23.40
C ALA A 517 26.74 -25.14 -22.90
N ARG A 518 26.28 -25.65 -21.76
CA ARG A 518 25.17 -25.05 -21.00
C ARG A 518 25.74 -24.30 -19.82
N PHE A 519 25.21 -23.12 -19.53
CA PHE A 519 25.58 -22.36 -18.35
C PHE A 519 25.25 -23.12 -17.06
N ARG A 520 26.28 -23.45 -16.29
CA ARG A 520 26.23 -24.20 -15.02
C ARG A 520 27.20 -23.60 -14.00
N VAL A 521 27.31 -22.28 -13.98
CA VAL A 521 28.22 -21.54 -13.09
C VAL A 521 29.66 -22.05 -13.25
N GLN A 522 30.09 -22.22 -14.49
CA GLN A 522 31.46 -22.60 -14.81
C GLN A 522 32.40 -21.53 -14.29
N ARG A 523 33.47 -21.94 -13.63
CA ARG A 523 34.53 -21.05 -13.13
C ARG A 523 35.85 -21.79 -13.10
N LEU A 524 36.94 -21.03 -13.07
CA LEU A 524 38.28 -21.57 -13.06
C LEU A 524 39.06 -21.00 -11.88
N GLU A 525 39.51 -21.90 -11.01
CA GLU A 525 40.47 -21.59 -9.96
C GLU A 525 41.82 -22.16 -10.39
N MET A 526 42.85 -21.32 -10.45
CA MET A 526 44.21 -21.69 -10.83
C MET A 526 45.13 -21.57 -9.64
N GLU A 527 46.06 -22.52 -9.51
CA GLU A 527 47.15 -22.47 -8.55
C GLU A 527 48.46 -22.45 -9.34
N LEU A 528 49.17 -21.33 -9.30
CA LEU A 528 50.46 -21.13 -9.97
C LEU A 528 51.59 -21.35 -8.97
N TYR A 529 52.25 -22.48 -9.08
CA TYR A 529 53.39 -22.85 -8.24
C TYR A 529 54.69 -22.31 -8.85
N ILE A 530 55.35 -21.40 -8.14
CA ILE A 530 56.63 -20.80 -8.50
C ILE A 530 57.70 -21.26 -7.50
N PRO A 531 58.90 -21.68 -7.94
CA PRO A 531 59.97 -22.07 -7.03
C PRO A 531 60.35 -20.98 -6.03
N TYR A 532 60.64 -21.37 -4.79
CA TYR A 532 61.10 -20.41 -3.77
C TYR A 532 62.33 -19.62 -4.24
N ASN A 533 62.35 -18.33 -3.90
CA ASN A 533 63.39 -17.36 -4.27
C ASN A 533 63.59 -17.11 -5.77
N MET A 534 62.76 -17.68 -6.65
CA MET A 534 62.76 -17.34 -8.07
C MET A 534 62.17 -15.93 -8.26
N PRO A 535 62.90 -14.98 -8.89
CA PRO A 535 62.35 -13.68 -9.23
C PRO A 535 61.33 -13.81 -10.36
N PHE A 536 60.24 -13.06 -10.33
CA PHE A 536 59.22 -13.02 -11.39
C PHE A 536 58.51 -11.68 -11.45
N VAL A 537 57.92 -11.33 -12.59
CA VAL A 537 57.21 -10.07 -12.81
C VAL A 537 55.72 -10.35 -13.03
N ILE A 538 54.86 -9.51 -12.44
CA ILE A 538 53.41 -9.53 -12.66
C ILE A 538 53.04 -8.19 -13.31
N GLU A 539 52.55 -8.23 -14.55
CA GLU A 539 52.10 -7.03 -15.25
C GLU A 539 50.79 -6.48 -14.69
N ARG A 540 50.50 -5.21 -15.00
CA ARG A 540 49.40 -4.46 -14.38
C ARG A 540 48.06 -5.16 -14.53
N GLU A 541 47.75 -5.59 -15.74
CA GLU A 541 46.48 -6.20 -16.13
C GLU A 541 46.35 -7.60 -15.50
N MET A 542 47.46 -8.30 -15.27
CA MET A 542 47.47 -9.62 -14.65
C MET A 542 46.98 -9.58 -13.18
N TRP A 543 47.10 -8.44 -12.50
CA TRP A 543 46.62 -8.29 -11.12
C TRP A 543 45.10 -8.44 -10.97
N SER A 544 44.31 -8.31 -12.04
CA SER A 544 42.85 -8.45 -11.98
C SER A 544 42.40 -9.84 -11.55
N ILE A 545 43.18 -10.89 -11.89
CA ILE A 545 42.84 -12.29 -11.59
C ILE A 545 43.69 -12.89 -10.47
N VAL A 546 44.69 -12.19 -9.92
CA VAL A 546 45.57 -12.72 -8.87
C VAL A 546 44.90 -12.58 -7.49
N ASP A 547 44.62 -13.70 -6.82
CA ASP A 547 43.93 -13.76 -5.52
C ASP A 547 44.90 -13.89 -4.32
N ASN A 548 46.17 -13.54 -4.52
CA ASN A 548 47.13 -13.45 -3.42
C ASN A 548 46.80 -12.25 -2.54
N ARG A 549 46.58 -12.50 -1.23
CA ARG A 549 46.43 -11.42 -0.23
C ARG A 549 47.76 -10.69 -0.06
N ILE A 550 47.99 -9.65 -0.85
CA ILE A 550 49.16 -8.77 -0.75
C ILE A 550 48.71 -7.48 -0.06
N ASN A 551 49.56 -6.97 0.84
CA ASN A 551 49.36 -5.72 1.54
C ASN A 551 49.15 -4.58 0.51
N SER A 552 48.06 -3.83 0.61
CA SER A 552 47.54 -2.97 -0.47
C SER A 552 48.35 -1.71 -0.79
N GLY A 553 49.57 -1.58 -0.27
CA GLY A 553 50.44 -0.41 -0.48
C GLY A 553 51.17 -0.37 -1.83
N TYR A 554 51.05 -1.40 -2.67
CA TYR A 554 51.88 -1.55 -3.89
C TYR A 554 51.11 -1.51 -5.21
N TYR A 555 49.79 -1.31 -5.18
CA TYR A 555 48.93 -1.26 -6.38
C TYR A 555 48.97 0.06 -7.14
N ASP A 556 49.50 1.11 -6.51
CA ASP A 556 49.54 2.45 -7.08
C ASP A 556 50.96 2.83 -7.48
N SER A 557 51.06 3.56 -8.59
CA SER A 557 52.25 4.02 -9.31
C SER A 557 53.02 2.97 -10.14
N ASN A 558 53.28 3.39 -11.39
CA ASN A 558 54.00 2.75 -12.50
C ASN A 558 55.09 1.70 -12.13
N PHE A 559 55.28 0.75 -13.06
CA PHE A 559 56.47 -0.10 -13.31
C PHE A 559 56.45 -1.59 -12.91
N GLU A 560 57.20 -2.35 -13.74
CA GLU A 560 57.58 -3.76 -13.73
C GLU A 560 58.23 -4.19 -12.39
N LYS A 561 57.39 -4.36 -11.35
CA LYS A 561 57.87 -4.83 -10.04
C LYS A 561 58.29 -6.29 -10.12
N THR A 562 59.48 -6.58 -9.61
CA THR A 562 60.01 -7.95 -9.50
C THR A 562 59.68 -8.49 -8.12
N TRP A 563 59.03 -9.64 -8.10
CA TRP A 563 58.58 -10.34 -6.90
C TRP A 563 59.36 -11.63 -6.71
N ARG A 564 59.41 -12.12 -5.48
CA ARG A 564 59.87 -13.47 -5.17
C ARG A 564 59.03 -14.05 -4.04
N ILE A 565 58.87 -15.37 -4.00
CA ILE A 565 58.18 -16.06 -2.91
C ILE A 565 59.22 -16.56 -1.90
N THR A 566 59.02 -16.20 -0.65
CA THR A 566 59.81 -16.64 0.50
C THR A 566 58.93 -17.47 1.46
N ALA A 567 59.52 -18.02 2.52
CA ALA A 567 58.76 -18.72 3.56
C ALA A 567 57.70 -17.83 4.24
N ASP A 568 57.93 -16.51 4.28
CA ASP A 568 57.03 -15.51 4.86
C ASP A 568 55.97 -14.99 3.85
N GLY A 569 55.95 -15.53 2.63
CA GLY A 569 55.01 -15.16 1.57
C GLY A 569 55.63 -14.37 0.42
N LEU A 570 54.80 -13.60 -0.28
CA LEU A 570 55.21 -12.83 -1.46
C LEU A 570 55.95 -11.56 -1.05
N THR A 571 57.20 -11.41 -1.49
CA THR A 571 58.05 -10.26 -1.17
C THR A 571 58.42 -9.51 -2.45
N CYS A 572 58.29 -8.19 -2.44
CA CYS A 572 58.72 -7.34 -3.55
C CYS A 572 60.22 -7.04 -3.44
N MET A 573 60.97 -7.25 -4.52
CA MET A 573 62.43 -7.07 -4.54
C MET A 573 62.86 -5.63 -4.84
N ASN A 574 62.07 -4.90 -5.63
CA ASN A 574 62.40 -3.56 -6.12
C ASN A 574 61.37 -2.50 -5.70
N CYS A 575 60.55 -2.80 -4.69
CA CYS A 575 59.66 -1.81 -4.10
C CYS A 575 60.45 -0.92 -3.13
N GLU A 576 60.29 0.40 -3.24
CA GLU A 576 60.77 1.31 -2.21
C GLU A 576 60.09 0.95 -0.88
N GLN A 577 60.89 0.63 0.13
CA GLN A 577 60.40 0.37 1.48
C GLN A 577 59.84 1.69 2.02
N PRO A 578 58.58 1.76 2.48
CA PRO A 578 58.10 2.91 3.22
C PRO A 578 59.00 3.11 4.45
N SER A 579 59.63 4.27 4.57
CA SER A 579 60.59 4.58 5.64
C SER A 579 59.97 4.39 7.03
N GLU A 580 60.78 3.99 8.01
CA GLU A 580 60.42 3.79 9.44
C GLU A 580 59.69 4.97 10.11
N GLN A 581 59.61 6.14 9.48
CA GLN A 581 58.78 7.26 9.91
C GLN A 581 57.26 7.06 9.73
N GLN A 582 56.82 6.02 9.01
CA GLN A 582 55.39 5.73 8.81
C GLN A 582 54.71 4.91 9.92
N GLN A 583 55.43 4.55 10.99
CA GLN A 583 54.88 3.75 12.10
C GLN A 583 54.49 4.55 13.37
N ILE A 584 54.47 5.89 13.33
CA ILE A 584 54.02 6.69 14.48
C ILE A 584 52.89 7.65 14.07
N ARG A 585 51.65 7.25 14.45
CA ARG A 585 50.35 7.97 14.35
C ARG A 585 49.68 8.05 12.96
N LEU A 586 48.65 7.25 12.75
CA LEU A 586 47.54 7.48 11.80
C LEU A 586 46.69 8.71 12.22
N ARG A 587 47.29 9.90 12.37
CA ARG A 587 46.56 11.12 12.76
C ARG A 587 46.08 12.00 11.60
N ASP A 588 46.77 12.01 10.45
CA ASP A 588 46.56 13.08 9.44
C ASP A 588 46.20 12.59 8.02
N GLN A 589 45.55 11.44 7.88
CA GLN A 589 45.20 10.92 6.54
C GLN A 589 43.96 11.61 5.92
N TYR A 590 43.11 12.24 6.72
CA TYR A 590 41.82 12.81 6.28
C TYR A 590 41.73 14.33 6.38
N GLY A 591 42.76 15.01 6.89
CA GLY A 591 42.76 16.48 7.07
C GLY A 591 41.68 16.98 8.03
N LEU A 592 41.34 16.22 9.08
CA LEU A 592 40.23 16.53 9.99
C LEU A 592 40.58 17.67 10.95
N HIS A 593 39.71 18.67 11.05
CA HIS A 593 39.87 19.82 11.92
C HIS A 593 38.50 20.43 12.23
N ASP A 594 38.30 20.99 13.43
CA ASP A 594 37.13 21.83 13.74
C ASP A 594 35.74 21.21 13.51
N PHE A 595 35.61 19.88 13.50
CA PHE A 595 34.30 19.22 13.39
C PHE A 595 33.62 19.11 14.77
N SER A 596 32.32 19.43 14.82
CA SER A 596 31.50 19.33 16.04
C SER A 596 30.24 18.48 15.84
N ARG A 597 30.05 17.94 14.62
CA ARG A 597 28.91 17.12 14.22
C ARG A 597 29.42 15.80 13.65
N VAL A 598 28.73 14.70 13.94
CA VAL A 598 29.09 13.36 13.47
C VAL A 598 27.89 12.73 12.76
N ASP A 599 28.08 12.28 11.53
CA ASP A 599 27.09 11.55 10.72
C ASP A 599 27.62 10.17 10.36
N LEU A 600 26.96 9.13 10.87
CA LEU A 600 27.35 7.73 10.72
C LEU A 600 26.29 6.98 9.92
N THR A 601 26.68 6.34 8.82
CA THR A 601 25.79 5.49 8.01
C THR A 601 26.38 4.10 7.83
N GLY A 602 25.63 3.05 8.21
CA GLY A 602 26.04 1.66 7.99
C GLY A 602 25.96 0.73 9.20
N ILE A 603 26.91 -0.21 9.28
CA ILE A 603 27.06 -1.13 10.40
C ILE A 603 28.32 -0.72 11.15
N PHE A 604 28.27 -0.43 12.45
CA PHE A 604 29.44 0.08 13.17
C PHE A 604 29.39 -0.16 14.69
N ASP A 605 30.57 -0.12 15.33
CA ASP A 605 30.75 -0.05 16.78
C ASP A 605 31.62 1.17 17.08
N VAL A 606 31.02 2.23 17.62
CA VAL A 606 31.64 3.57 17.72
C VAL A 606 31.82 3.98 19.17
N GLU A 607 32.98 4.56 19.47
CA GLU A 607 33.30 5.18 20.75
C GLU A 607 33.69 6.65 20.52
N LEU A 608 32.89 7.59 21.04
CA LEU A 608 33.18 9.02 21.02
C LEU A 608 33.80 9.46 22.35
N LEU A 609 35.02 10.00 22.26
CA LEU A 609 35.79 10.47 23.40
C LEU A 609 36.00 11.97 23.31
N ARG A 610 35.80 12.69 24.41
CA ARG A 610 36.20 14.09 24.49
C ARG A 610 37.73 14.21 24.52
N GLY A 611 38.29 15.09 23.69
CA GLY A 611 39.71 15.43 23.75
C GLY A 611 40.05 16.65 22.89
N GLU A 612 41.18 17.30 23.21
CA GLU A 612 41.66 18.52 22.54
C GLU A 612 42.11 18.32 21.08
N VAL A 613 42.01 17.09 20.55
CA VAL A 613 42.46 16.77 19.19
C VAL A 613 41.38 16.05 18.42
N PHE A 614 41.22 16.46 17.17
CA PHE A 614 40.39 15.80 16.16
C PHE A 614 41.09 14.53 15.66
N ALA A 615 40.55 13.36 15.98
CA ALA A 615 41.12 12.09 15.52
C ALA A 615 40.03 11.06 15.26
N VAL A 616 40.23 10.24 14.23
CA VAL A 616 39.38 9.08 13.92
C VAL A 616 40.27 7.87 13.74
N GLN A 617 40.04 6.82 14.51
CA GLN A 617 40.80 5.58 14.46
C GLN A 617 39.87 4.41 14.17
N LEU A 618 40.18 3.66 13.11
CA LEU A 618 39.49 2.43 12.78
C LEU A 618 40.38 1.25 13.21
N SER A 619 39.85 0.44 14.12
CA SER A 619 40.50 -0.76 14.65
C SER A 619 39.75 -2.00 14.17
N GLY A 620 40.46 -2.96 13.59
CA GLY A 620 39.89 -4.17 13.00
C GLY A 620 40.60 -4.58 11.72
N PRO A 621 40.16 -5.67 11.05
CA PRO A 621 40.78 -6.15 9.82
C PRO A 621 40.75 -5.10 8.70
N GLU A 622 41.88 -4.86 8.02
CA GLU A 622 42.01 -3.85 6.95
C GLU A 622 40.94 -4.00 5.84
N LYS A 623 40.55 -5.24 5.54
CA LYS A 623 39.47 -5.57 4.57
C LYS A 623 38.12 -4.98 4.96
N GLU A 624 37.81 -4.93 6.25
CA GLU A 624 36.57 -4.35 6.75
C GLU A 624 36.71 -2.84 6.93
N LYS A 625 37.90 -2.35 7.32
CA LYS A 625 38.19 -0.90 7.40
C LYS A 625 38.08 -0.20 6.04
N ALA A 626 38.53 -0.83 4.96
CA ALA A 626 38.43 -0.29 3.59
C ALA A 626 36.98 -0.08 3.09
N ARG A 627 35.98 -0.61 3.81
CA ARG A 627 34.57 -0.41 3.47
C ARG A 627 34.00 0.88 4.02
N TYR A 628 34.69 1.54 4.95
CA TYR A 628 34.26 2.82 5.50
C TYR A 628 34.95 3.94 4.74
N SER A 629 34.18 4.86 4.18
CA SER A 629 34.70 6.15 3.74
C SER A 629 34.57 7.15 4.88
N VAL A 630 35.70 7.71 5.30
CA VAL A 630 35.78 8.76 6.32
C VAL A 630 36.18 10.05 5.62
N PHE A 631 35.39 11.10 5.79
CA PHE A 631 35.70 12.42 5.27
C PHE A 631 34.97 13.49 6.08
N GLN A 632 35.42 14.73 5.98
CA GLN A 632 34.80 15.87 6.64
C GLN A 632 34.14 16.79 5.59
N GLN A 633 32.94 17.29 5.91
CA GLN A 633 32.25 18.30 5.13
C GLN A 633 31.78 19.43 6.06
N GLY A 634 32.44 20.60 5.99
CA GLY A 634 32.21 21.69 6.93
C GLY A 634 32.50 21.25 8.37
N GLU A 635 31.60 21.51 9.32
CA GLU A 635 31.73 21.07 10.72
C GLU A 635 31.30 19.61 10.96
N THR A 636 31.01 18.83 9.91
CA THR A 636 30.47 17.46 10.03
C THR A 636 31.48 16.41 9.60
N LEU A 637 31.83 15.50 10.50
CA LEU A 637 32.54 14.26 10.21
C LEU A 637 31.54 13.23 9.66
N ILE A 638 31.79 12.71 8.47
CA ILE A 638 30.95 11.72 7.80
C ILE A 638 31.71 10.39 7.73
N ILE A 639 31.09 9.34 8.26
CA ILE A 639 31.57 7.96 8.14
C ILE A 639 30.47 7.12 7.48
N ASP A 640 30.71 6.75 6.23
CA ASP A 640 29.74 5.99 5.42
C ASP A 640 30.29 4.61 5.05
N TYR A 641 29.47 3.58 5.23
CA TYR A 641 29.81 2.20 4.90
C TYR A 641 29.39 1.86 3.47
N ARG A 642 30.37 1.66 2.57
CA ARG A 642 30.15 1.23 1.19
C ARG A 642 29.61 -0.20 1.13
N THR A 643 28.29 -0.34 1.04
CA THR A 643 27.66 -1.61 0.67
C THR A 643 27.75 -1.84 -0.84
N ASN A 644 28.60 -2.78 -1.25
CA ASN A 644 28.41 -3.44 -2.55
C ASN A 644 27.21 -4.38 -2.40
N HIS A 645 26.06 -4.04 -3.01
CA HIS A 645 24.74 -4.65 -2.79
C HIS A 645 24.62 -6.17 -3.06
N LYS A 646 25.71 -6.85 -3.45
CA LYS A 646 25.71 -8.25 -3.88
C LYS A 646 25.89 -9.31 -2.77
N LYS A 647 26.18 -8.96 -1.51
CA LYS A 647 26.58 -9.95 -0.48
C LYS A 647 25.87 -9.85 0.88
N PHE A 648 24.65 -9.30 0.94
CA PHE A 648 23.91 -9.20 2.21
C PHE A 648 23.50 -10.56 2.80
N TRP A 649 23.30 -11.58 1.96
CA TRP A 649 22.77 -12.89 2.37
C TRP A 649 23.84 -13.97 2.65
N GLU A 650 25.13 -13.65 2.54
CA GLU A 650 26.22 -14.63 2.66
C GLU A 650 26.99 -14.59 4.00
N ARG A 651 26.54 -13.82 5.00
CA ARG A 651 27.24 -13.74 6.29
C ARG A 651 26.72 -14.75 7.32
N ASN A 652 27.63 -15.58 7.82
CA ASN A 652 27.44 -16.36 9.04
C ASN A 652 27.31 -15.38 10.25
N PRO A 653 26.41 -15.63 11.21
CA PRO A 653 26.18 -14.71 12.35
C PRO A 653 27.28 -14.69 13.42
N LEU A 654 28.42 -15.35 13.19
CA LEU A 654 29.47 -15.63 14.18
C LEU A 654 30.87 -15.23 13.67
N ASP A 655 30.97 -14.19 12.83
CA ASP A 655 32.26 -13.63 12.41
C ASP A 655 32.61 -12.44 13.32
N ASP A 656 33.73 -12.55 14.04
CA ASP A 656 34.19 -11.65 15.12
C ASP A 656 34.92 -10.39 14.58
N ASP A 657 34.88 -10.18 13.26
CA ASP A 657 35.60 -9.13 12.55
C ASP A 657 34.79 -7.79 12.54
N LYS A 658 34.41 -7.28 13.71
CA LYS A 658 33.78 -5.94 13.81
C LYS A 658 34.86 -4.84 13.80
N VAL A 659 34.67 -3.83 12.96
CA VAL A 659 35.50 -2.62 12.99
C VAL A 659 35.02 -1.72 14.13
N LYS A 660 35.90 -1.48 15.11
CA LYS A 660 35.68 -0.51 16.17
C LYS A 660 36.20 0.85 15.71
N ILE A 661 35.36 1.88 15.81
CA ILE A 661 35.65 3.25 15.37
C ILE A 661 35.76 4.14 16.60
N SER A 662 36.95 4.67 16.87
CA SER A 662 37.17 5.62 17.97
C SER A 662 37.29 7.04 17.41
N ILE A 663 36.42 7.95 17.85
CA ILE A 663 36.38 9.35 17.41
C ILE A 663 36.75 10.22 18.62
N THR A 664 37.81 11.01 18.50
CA THR A 664 38.19 12.02 19.50
C THR A 664 37.87 13.41 18.98
N MET A 665 37.16 14.21 19.78
CA MET A 665 36.75 15.56 19.42
C MET A 665 36.53 16.44 20.66
N PRO A 666 36.75 17.77 20.60
CA PRO A 666 36.57 18.65 21.76
C PRO A 666 35.10 18.86 22.14
N ASN A 667 34.24 19.05 21.13
CA ASN A 667 32.85 19.47 21.31
C ASN A 667 31.88 18.64 20.45
N LEU A 668 30.70 18.26 20.96
CA LEU A 668 29.68 17.44 20.29
C LEU A 668 28.31 18.14 20.20
N LYS A 669 28.06 18.87 19.11
CA LYS A 669 26.77 19.53 18.85
C LYS A 669 25.72 18.61 18.23
N LYS A 670 26.13 17.63 17.41
CA LYS A 670 25.19 16.68 16.79
C LYS A 670 25.79 15.30 16.62
N LEU A 671 25.03 14.28 17.00
CA LEU A 671 25.29 12.87 16.72
C LEU A 671 24.14 12.30 15.88
N LYS A 672 24.40 12.00 14.61
CA LYS A 672 23.45 11.36 13.72
C LYS A 672 23.95 9.98 13.32
N ALA A 673 23.11 8.97 13.44
CA ALA A 673 23.47 7.59 13.15
C ALA A 673 22.32 6.83 12.48
N LYS A 674 22.59 6.26 11.29
CA LYS A 674 21.63 5.48 10.50
C LYS A 674 22.19 4.10 10.16
N GLY A 675 21.52 3.04 10.64
CA GLY A 675 21.87 1.65 10.28
C GLY A 675 21.76 0.68 11.45
N ALA A 676 22.83 -0.07 11.75
CA ALA A 676 22.83 -1.06 12.82
C ALA A 676 24.16 -1.09 13.60
N GLY A 677 24.15 -0.96 14.93
CA GLY A 677 25.40 -0.78 15.65
C GLY A 677 25.30 -0.38 17.10
N LYS A 678 26.47 -0.28 17.74
CA LYS A 678 26.64 0.26 19.10
C LYS A 678 27.34 1.61 19.05
N ILE A 679 26.92 2.55 19.89
CA ILE A 679 27.60 3.84 20.08
C ILE A 679 27.80 4.09 21.57
N ASP A 680 29.02 4.34 21.99
CA ASP A 680 29.36 4.81 23.34
C ASP A 680 29.88 6.26 23.26
N PHE A 681 29.43 7.15 24.14
CA PHE A 681 29.93 8.54 24.19
C PHE A 681 30.06 9.05 25.63
N GLU A 682 31.17 9.69 25.96
CA GLU A 682 31.41 10.18 27.32
C GLU A 682 32.16 11.51 27.37
N GLY A 683 31.75 12.36 28.32
CA GLY A 683 32.56 13.48 28.81
C GLY A 683 32.31 14.81 28.10
N PHE A 684 31.23 14.93 27.33
CA PHE A 684 30.86 16.15 26.62
C PHE A 684 30.04 17.12 27.50
N TYR A 685 30.28 18.42 27.32
CA TYR A 685 29.62 19.52 28.04
C TYR A 685 29.27 20.62 27.03
N GLU A 686 28.00 20.80 26.71
CA GLU A 686 27.57 21.64 25.57
C GLU A 686 26.36 22.51 25.91
N GLU A 687 26.14 23.58 25.14
CA GLU A 687 24.88 24.34 25.25
C GLU A 687 23.73 23.62 24.53
N ASP A 688 23.92 23.23 23.28
CA ASP A 688 22.90 22.56 22.46
C ASP A 688 23.44 21.26 21.87
N VAL A 689 22.71 20.16 22.08
CA VAL A 689 23.04 18.84 21.51
C VAL A 689 21.84 18.20 20.85
N GLU A 690 22.05 17.68 19.64
CA GLU A 690 21.06 16.91 18.90
C GLU A 690 21.54 15.47 18.69
N ILE A 691 20.72 14.48 19.08
CA ILE A 691 20.99 13.05 18.90
C ILE A 691 19.89 12.45 18.03
N ASP A 692 20.23 11.99 16.82
CA ASP A 692 19.32 11.34 15.86
C ASP A 692 19.79 9.91 15.58
N LEU A 693 19.04 8.91 16.06
CA LEU A 693 19.32 7.49 15.88
C LEU A 693 18.20 6.81 15.09
N THR A 694 18.55 6.26 13.93
CA THR A 694 17.62 5.57 13.04
C THR A 694 18.10 4.15 12.69
N GLY A 695 17.25 3.14 12.91
CA GLY A 695 17.53 1.74 12.52
C GLY A 695 17.53 0.75 13.69
N ALA A 696 18.55 -0.09 13.78
CA ALA A 696 18.73 -1.12 14.82
C ALA A 696 19.96 -0.81 15.69
N MET A 697 19.82 0.16 16.60
CA MET A 697 20.95 0.80 17.29
C MET A 697 20.86 0.62 18.81
N LYS A 698 22.01 0.46 19.48
CA LYS A 698 22.15 0.66 20.92
C LYS A 698 23.15 1.77 21.20
N ALA A 699 22.73 2.85 21.83
CA ALA A 699 23.60 3.94 22.25
C ALA A 699 23.63 4.08 23.77
N GLU A 700 24.79 4.33 24.34
CA GLU A 700 25.00 4.53 25.77
C GLU A 700 25.95 5.71 25.98
N GLY A 701 25.63 6.63 26.89
CA GLY A 701 26.55 7.73 27.12
C GLY A 701 26.28 8.65 28.30
N ARG A 702 27.29 9.47 28.60
CA ARG A 702 27.28 10.50 29.63
C ARG A 702 27.56 11.87 29.01
N LEU A 703 26.60 12.78 29.13
CA LEU A 703 26.61 14.11 28.52
C LEU A 703 26.01 15.14 29.49
N GLU A 704 26.57 16.34 29.55
CA GLU A 704 25.89 17.51 30.13
C GLU A 704 25.53 18.49 29.01
N ALA A 705 24.26 18.87 28.89
CA ALA A 705 23.79 19.76 27.84
C ALA A 705 22.70 20.70 28.37
N ARG A 706 22.74 22.01 28.07
CA ARG A 706 21.62 22.89 28.47
C ARG A 706 20.33 22.51 27.74
N ASN A 707 20.40 22.36 26.41
CA ASN A 707 19.30 21.91 25.57
C ASN A 707 19.68 20.61 24.85
N LEU A 708 18.87 19.58 25.02
CA LEU A 708 19.08 18.27 24.42
C LEU A 708 17.86 17.86 23.58
N THR A 709 18.08 17.62 22.29
CA THR A 709 17.06 17.08 21.39
C THR A 709 17.41 15.65 21.00
N ILE A 710 16.46 14.73 21.14
CA ILE A 710 16.63 13.30 20.88
C ILE A 710 15.57 12.84 19.88
N GLU A 711 15.99 12.22 18.78
CA GLU A 711 15.12 11.53 17.83
C GLU A 711 15.52 10.05 17.73
N LEU A 712 14.59 9.16 18.05
CA LEU A 712 14.76 7.71 18.00
C LEU A 712 13.74 7.09 17.04
N THR A 713 14.22 6.44 15.99
CA THR A 713 13.37 5.82 14.98
C THR A 713 13.77 4.37 14.71
N GLY A 714 12.80 3.44 14.83
CA GLY A 714 13.03 2.02 14.54
C GLY A 714 13.22 1.18 15.81
N ALA A 715 14.17 0.24 15.79
CA ALA A 715 14.52 -0.64 16.91
C ALA A 715 15.77 -0.10 17.64
N THR A 716 15.63 1.07 18.27
CA THR A 716 16.72 1.80 18.90
C THR A 716 16.62 1.81 20.42
N VAL A 717 17.75 1.71 21.12
CA VAL A 717 17.83 1.86 22.58
C VAL A 717 18.87 2.93 22.90
N LEU A 718 18.49 3.97 23.63
CA LEU A 718 19.40 5.01 24.11
C LEU A 718 19.41 5.01 25.65
N GLU A 719 20.58 4.80 26.25
CA GLU A 719 20.81 4.91 27.69
C GLU A 719 21.67 6.14 27.99
N LEU A 720 21.12 7.08 28.74
CA LEU A 720 21.71 8.41 28.91
C LEU A 720 21.85 8.77 30.39
N ASN A 721 23.04 9.26 30.75
CA ASN A 721 23.37 9.79 32.06
C ASN A 721 23.89 11.23 31.96
N GLY A 722 23.70 12.03 33.02
CA GLY A 722 24.19 13.40 33.10
C GLY A 722 23.13 14.39 33.58
N ARG A 723 23.17 15.62 33.09
CA ARG A 723 22.23 16.68 33.48
C ARG A 723 22.01 17.71 32.39
N GLY A 724 20.88 18.43 32.46
CA GLY A 724 20.54 19.52 31.56
C GLY A 724 19.39 20.39 32.01
N ASP A 725 19.12 21.46 31.27
CA ASP A 725 18.01 22.38 31.58
C ASP A 725 16.73 21.95 30.83
N PHE A 726 16.87 21.55 29.56
CA PHE A 726 15.76 21.19 28.69
C PHE A 726 16.08 19.92 27.88
N MET A 727 15.14 18.97 27.84
CA MET A 727 15.23 17.78 26.99
C MET A 727 13.95 17.57 26.17
N GLU A 728 14.06 17.52 24.85
CA GLU A 728 13.00 17.10 23.95
C GLU A 728 13.34 15.71 23.38
N ALA A 729 12.44 14.74 23.54
CA ALA A 729 12.66 13.37 23.11
C ALA A 729 11.49 12.81 22.30
N ASN A 730 11.77 12.45 21.05
CA ASN A 730 10.84 11.84 20.11
C ASN A 730 11.22 10.37 19.89
N ALA A 731 10.37 9.43 20.33
CA ALA A 731 10.56 8.00 20.17
C ALA A 731 9.47 7.40 19.27
N THR A 732 9.87 6.86 18.12
CA THR A 732 8.96 6.26 17.13
C THR A 732 9.34 4.81 16.80
N GLY A 733 8.34 3.96 16.54
CA GLY A 733 8.56 2.55 16.20
C GLY A 733 8.69 1.66 17.44
N ALA A 734 9.75 0.87 17.51
CA ALA A 734 10.08 -0.05 18.61
C ALA A 734 11.29 0.47 19.43
N SER A 735 11.28 1.77 19.76
CA SER A 735 12.39 2.49 20.38
C SER A 735 12.26 2.59 21.91
N SER A 736 13.40 2.65 22.61
CA SER A 736 13.49 2.72 24.07
C SER A 736 14.48 3.78 24.55
N LEU A 737 13.98 4.86 25.15
CA LEU A 737 14.78 5.86 25.85
C LEU A 737 14.91 5.51 27.34
N ARG A 738 16.14 5.47 27.85
CA ARG A 738 16.51 5.14 29.24
C ARG A 738 17.37 6.26 29.83
N ALA A 739 16.72 7.33 30.24
CA ALA A 739 17.33 8.56 30.75
C ALA A 739 17.02 8.79 32.24
N PHE A 740 16.93 7.72 33.06
CA PHE A 740 16.77 7.89 34.52
C PHE A 740 18.02 8.44 35.20
N GLY A 741 19.19 8.27 34.60
CA GLY A 741 20.44 8.88 35.09
C GLY A 741 20.73 10.26 34.50
N TYR A 742 19.84 10.79 33.64
CA TYR A 742 19.96 12.13 33.07
C TYR A 742 18.91 13.05 33.70
N GLU A 743 19.34 13.95 34.58
CA GLU A 743 18.46 14.87 35.31
C GLU A 743 18.22 16.16 34.51
N ALA A 744 16.97 16.43 34.14
CA ALA A 744 16.60 17.63 33.41
C ALA A 744 15.55 18.47 34.15
N ASP A 745 15.62 19.78 34.00
CA ASP A 745 14.62 20.68 34.59
C ASP A 745 13.25 20.56 33.89
N GLU A 746 13.26 20.68 32.57
CA GLU A 746 12.07 20.59 31.73
C GLU A 746 12.22 19.52 30.66
N VAL A 747 11.21 18.67 30.51
CA VAL A 747 11.24 17.56 29.54
C VAL A 747 9.97 17.51 28.70
N ILE A 748 10.12 17.33 27.39
CA ILE A 748 9.04 17.04 26.45
C ILE A 748 9.29 15.65 25.86
N VAL A 749 8.34 14.73 26.01
CA VAL A 749 8.44 13.37 25.44
C VAL A 749 7.29 13.12 24.49
N ALA A 750 7.60 12.76 23.25
CA ALA A 750 6.63 12.20 22.30
C ALA A 750 6.94 10.73 21.99
N ALA A 751 6.09 9.81 22.44
CA ALA A 751 6.24 8.37 22.22
C ALA A 751 5.15 7.86 21.26
N ARG A 752 5.53 7.34 20.10
CA ARG A 752 4.62 6.81 19.07
C ARG A 752 4.90 5.33 18.77
N GLY A 753 3.87 4.55 18.48
CA GLY A 753 3.98 3.10 18.25
C GLY A 753 4.26 2.29 19.53
N VAL A 754 5.14 1.29 19.44
CA VAL A 754 5.53 0.39 20.56
C VAL A 754 6.82 0.90 21.21
N SER A 755 6.80 2.15 21.67
CA SER A 755 7.97 2.84 22.24
C SER A 755 7.89 2.98 23.76
N SER A 756 9.06 3.10 24.40
CA SER A 756 9.18 3.33 25.85
C SER A 756 10.14 4.49 26.14
N ALA A 757 9.81 5.34 27.10
CA ALA A 757 10.68 6.41 27.57
C ALA A 757 10.72 6.46 29.09
N ARG A 758 11.92 6.47 29.67
CA ARG A 758 12.18 6.63 31.09
C ARG A 758 13.02 7.89 31.30
N VAL A 759 12.50 8.89 32.01
CA VAL A 759 13.14 10.21 32.15
C VAL A 759 13.24 10.64 33.62
N ASN A 760 14.19 11.49 33.98
CA ASN A 760 14.31 12.07 35.33
C ASN A 760 14.14 13.59 35.24
N VAL A 761 13.12 14.14 35.91
CA VAL A 761 12.65 15.52 35.68
C VAL A 761 12.41 16.26 37.00
N SER A 762 12.92 17.47 37.14
CA SER A 762 12.83 18.24 38.39
C SER A 762 11.67 19.26 38.42
N ARG A 763 11.37 19.94 37.31
CA ARG A 763 10.36 21.03 37.27
C ARG A 763 9.12 20.71 36.44
N LYS A 764 9.27 20.38 35.15
CA LYS A 764 8.11 20.27 34.23
C LYS A 764 8.25 19.14 33.22
N LEU A 765 7.21 18.32 33.07
CA LEU A 765 7.18 17.20 32.14
C LEU A 765 5.95 17.27 31.23
N GLN A 766 6.16 17.38 29.91
CA GLN A 766 5.10 17.26 28.91
C GLN A 766 5.16 15.89 28.23
N ILE A 767 4.03 15.20 28.17
CA ILE A 767 3.94 13.84 27.61
C ILE A 767 2.92 13.83 26.47
N LYS A 768 3.33 13.30 25.31
CA LYS A 768 2.46 12.97 24.18
C LYS A 768 2.68 11.52 23.80
N LYS A 769 1.69 10.64 23.99
CA LYS A 769 1.90 9.20 23.83
C LYS A 769 0.75 8.47 23.14
N ASP A 770 1.08 7.51 22.29
CA ASP A 770 0.11 6.59 21.68
C ASP A 770 -0.35 5.50 22.67
N LEU A 771 -1.46 4.82 22.38
CA LEU A 771 -2.06 3.79 23.23
C LEU A 771 -1.08 2.65 23.60
N THR A 772 -0.16 2.30 22.70
CA THR A 772 0.80 1.20 22.84
C THR A 772 2.16 1.63 23.38
N SER A 773 2.31 2.90 23.76
CA SER A 773 3.57 3.47 24.23
C SER A 773 3.57 3.73 25.74
N SER A 774 4.75 3.69 26.35
CA SER A 774 4.92 3.86 27.80
C SER A 774 5.91 4.98 28.13
N VAL A 775 5.53 5.89 29.02
CA VAL A 775 6.40 6.95 29.54
C VAL A 775 6.41 6.85 31.06
N THR A 776 7.60 6.76 31.66
CA THR A 776 7.80 6.69 33.11
C THR A 776 8.79 7.77 33.52
N HIS A 777 8.56 8.42 34.66
CA HIS A 777 9.44 9.48 35.14
C HIS A 777 9.92 9.23 36.58
N ARG A 778 11.01 9.89 36.94
CA ARG A 778 11.50 10.11 38.31
C ARG A 778 11.53 11.62 38.59
N GLY A 779 11.55 11.98 39.87
CA GLY A 779 11.40 13.36 40.34
C GLY A 779 9.94 13.71 40.65
N ASP A 780 9.70 14.97 41.03
CA ASP A 780 8.37 15.50 41.37
C ASP A 780 8.01 16.73 40.47
N PRO A 781 7.92 16.55 39.14
CA PRO A 781 7.65 17.65 38.22
C PRO A 781 6.15 17.97 38.08
N GLU A 782 5.83 19.15 37.57
CA GLU A 782 4.50 19.44 37.02
C GLU A 782 4.29 18.64 35.72
N VAL A 783 3.38 17.66 35.74
CA VAL A 783 3.11 16.77 34.60
C VAL A 783 1.93 17.28 33.77
N ILE A 784 2.14 17.45 32.45
CA ILE A 784 1.14 17.84 31.46
C ILE A 784 1.04 16.74 30.39
N GLU A 785 -0.05 15.99 30.38
CA GLU A 785 -0.31 14.91 29.41
C GLU A 785 -1.29 15.38 28.32
N LYS A 786 -0.93 15.18 27.04
CA LYS A 786 -1.69 15.65 25.86
C LYS A 786 -2.06 14.55 24.89
#